data_AF-A0AAD9QYZ0-F1
#
_entry.id   AF-A0AAD9QYZ0-F1
#
_cell.length_a   1.000
_cell.length_b   1.000
_cell.length_c   1.000
_cell.angle_alpha   90.00
_cell.angle_beta   90.00
_cell.angle_gamma   90.00
#
_symmetry.space_group_name_H-M   'P 1'
#
loop_
_entity.id
_entity.type
_entity.pdbx_description
1 polymer ?
#
loop_
_entity_poly.entity_id
_entity_poly.type
_entity_poly.pdbx_seq_one_letter_code
_entity_poly.pdbx_strand_id
1 'polypeptide(L)'
;MGMSWRLSLFSTLLILYAVCCLAQLPRVPIDYQRGKFNFTNTYPSLHHCSIKQFPEAYPDALNIRVLASISHKIDPMNIHDPSVVWTSNITRTNFKICVLESGIGTNGSVIVNWVSFRGTPTGALTGTASFIPFTSGTKCTRVDFAKRFASVPKVLASVRQGGNSRSQDAMNMWLEDLTEDHFRVCLREVKTFDGKHDNLKVDWLSFITGQGGWTYYGQIDFENTAAPLEEDNFAFCKVFNFSESFYAPPVVLVTVNHHYDSHNAHSVRPEVNALSTWADETTRSSVRVCIKDMAGMENQHDPVKVDLAVIGDLDPCINVTCDFHGTCKAFGPFDPRCICEPSCPSFEDPVCSSNGTTYDNKCKYRQEMCRLSSNQTIYHPGDCTGFPSQKGRHQLHQNPSWAEAVCEDVLLDSSYFYPDKSIHVQVTVNHANYSDPTFVHDAMVAWVENVRNDSFTVCVTQAGRNERQTGSSFASIDWLAYQGAPEGGVSGGMDMPTWWTGTSCRTVSLPAGKFKTAPTVLVSAEHEKRGIKHDASTIWIEDVSKTSFRICIRELQNFDGAHKGIHMDWMAFEVIYRPLFREHGALYFPNSKRPTKDFNYAFCEDIKFARYYNDTPEVLLSANHSTGGGNLDPLYNSISSWAEYVNNTGFRACVKELYIQKHDPLSVTYAVLPDICEAGWSYYDGHCYLTSEQCASWTNASTICRSMNSHLAVVKSQEENVYIQRRHNGAKAWIGLNDIANEGLFAWVDGIRNQFSYWATNQPNNFKNQDCVHTLGVREGYKWNDVDCLACHQYTCEKGMEV
;
A
#
# COMPACT_ATOMS: atom_id res chain seq x y z
N MET A 1 58.33 8.79 65.08
CA MET A 1 57.23 9.56 65.72
C MET A 1 56.04 9.49 64.78
N GLY A 2 55.13 8.54 64.98
CA GLY A 2 53.78 8.77 65.53
C GLY A 2 52.75 8.66 64.39
N MET A 3 52.15 7.46 64.17
CA MET A 3 50.71 7.12 64.35
C MET A 3 49.75 7.86 63.38
N SER A 4 48.77 7.29 62.68
CA SER A 4 48.00 6.05 62.88
C SER A 4 47.03 5.76 61.70
N TRP A 5 47.09 4.54 61.15
CA TRP A 5 46.02 3.60 60.70
C TRP A 5 44.97 4.02 59.63
N ARG A 6 45.02 3.44 58.40
CA ARG A 6 44.44 2.15 57.86
C ARG A 6 43.00 2.34 57.31
N LEU A 7 42.51 1.71 56.24
CA LEU A 7 42.77 0.46 55.48
C LEU A 7 42.53 0.72 53.96
N SER A 8 43.36 0.29 53.00
CA SER A 8 43.53 -1.06 52.37
C SER A 8 42.36 -1.50 51.47
N LEU A 9 42.45 -2.05 50.25
CA LEU A 9 43.48 -2.52 49.29
C LEU A 9 42.68 -2.87 47.98
N PHE A 10 43.07 -2.48 46.75
CA PHE A 10 43.89 -3.22 45.74
C PHE A 10 43.62 -4.74 45.66
N SER A 11 43.59 -5.47 44.53
CA SER A 11 43.91 -5.24 43.11
C SER A 11 43.62 -6.49 42.28
N THR A 12 43.23 -6.29 41.01
CA THR A 12 43.51 -7.05 39.75
C THR A 12 44.03 -8.52 39.71
N LEU A 13 43.39 -9.26 38.78
CA LEU A 13 43.87 -10.28 37.80
C LEU A 13 44.59 -11.57 38.29
N LEU A 14 44.04 -12.77 37.98
CA LEU A 14 44.29 -13.55 36.74
C LEU A 14 43.58 -14.94 36.80
N ILE A 15 42.84 -15.25 35.71
CA ILE A 15 42.47 -16.54 35.09
C ILE A 15 42.59 -17.85 35.91
N LEU A 16 41.46 -18.56 36.05
CA LEU A 16 41.43 -20.02 36.20
C LEU A 16 40.18 -20.61 35.53
N TYR A 17 40.41 -21.51 34.57
CA TYR A 17 39.42 -22.39 33.97
C TYR A 17 38.73 -23.23 35.05
N ALA A 18 37.42 -23.08 35.20
CA ALA A 18 36.60 -23.96 36.01
C ALA A 18 35.43 -24.50 35.18
N VAL A 19 35.49 -25.80 34.94
CA VAL A 19 34.39 -26.65 34.48
C VAL A 19 33.18 -26.37 35.36
N CYS A 20 32.21 -25.61 34.84
CA CYS A 20 30.96 -25.39 35.53
C CYS A 20 30.13 -26.68 35.38
N CYS A 21 30.15 -27.49 36.43
CA CYS A 21 29.10 -28.46 36.70
C CYS A 21 27.75 -27.71 36.60
N LEU A 22 27.01 -27.97 35.52
CA LEU A 22 25.60 -27.63 35.44
C LEU A 22 24.88 -28.38 36.56
N ALA A 23 24.71 -27.71 37.70
CA ALA A 23 23.69 -28.07 38.65
C ALA A 23 22.36 -27.94 37.89
N GLN A 24 21.86 -29.09 37.41
CA GLN A 24 20.49 -29.20 36.94
C GLN A 24 19.59 -28.81 38.11
N LEU A 25 19.10 -27.57 38.09
CA LEU A 25 17.89 -27.21 38.81
C LEU A 25 16.85 -28.31 38.50
N PRO A 26 16.13 -28.85 39.50
CA PRO A 26 15.12 -29.86 39.23
C PRO A 26 14.14 -29.28 38.20
N ARG A 27 14.12 -29.86 37.00
CA ARG A 27 13.16 -29.50 35.96
C ARG A 27 11.77 -29.70 36.58
N VAL A 28 11.03 -28.60 36.74
CA VAL A 28 9.62 -28.64 37.10
C VAL A 28 8.93 -29.57 36.10
N PRO A 29 8.14 -30.57 36.52
CA PRO A 29 7.37 -31.39 35.60
C PRO A 29 6.52 -30.48 34.72
N ILE A 30 6.66 -30.57 33.39
CA ILE A 30 5.85 -29.79 32.47
C ILE A 30 4.44 -30.38 32.49
N ASP A 31 3.55 -29.78 33.28
CA ASP A 31 2.15 -30.20 33.42
C ASP A 31 1.24 -29.64 32.32
N TYR A 32 1.79 -28.88 31.37
CA TYR A 32 1.06 -28.20 30.30
C TYR A 32 1.87 -28.07 29.01
N GLN A 33 1.31 -28.46 27.87
CA GLN A 33 1.93 -28.33 26.54
C GLN A 33 0.90 -27.90 25.50
N ARG A 34 1.34 -27.27 24.41
CA ARG A 34 0.48 -26.75 23.33
C ARG A 34 1.10 -26.97 21.96
N GLY A 35 0.29 -26.97 20.91
CA GLY A 35 0.80 -26.99 19.55
C GLY A 35 -0.27 -26.89 18.47
N LYS A 36 0.21 -26.95 17.22
CA LYS A 36 -0.61 -26.99 16.01
C LYS A 36 -0.24 -28.20 15.15
N PHE A 37 -1.22 -28.77 14.47
CA PHE A 37 -1.04 -29.83 13.47
C PHE A 37 -1.63 -29.34 12.15
N ASN A 38 -0.86 -29.38 11.05
CA ASN A 38 -1.39 -29.09 9.72
C ASN A 38 -1.70 -30.38 8.96
N PHE A 39 -2.96 -30.55 8.55
CA PHE A 39 -3.38 -31.57 7.61
C PHE A 39 -3.48 -30.96 6.21
N THR A 40 -2.75 -31.51 5.25
CA THR A 40 -2.77 -31.08 3.84
C THR A 40 -3.60 -32.06 3.01
N ASN A 41 -4.43 -31.54 2.10
CA ASN A 41 -5.31 -32.29 1.20
C ASN A 41 -6.52 -32.93 1.90
N THR A 42 -7.41 -32.12 2.48
CA THR A 42 -8.72 -32.63 2.93
C THR A 42 -9.72 -32.61 1.77
N TYR A 43 -10.48 -33.70 1.61
CA TYR A 43 -11.56 -33.85 0.62
C TYR A 43 -12.84 -34.29 1.35
N PRO A 44 -14.04 -34.14 0.76
CA PRO A 44 -15.28 -34.65 1.33
C PRO A 44 -15.15 -36.12 1.74
N SER A 45 -15.55 -36.46 2.95
CA SER A 45 -15.43 -37.82 3.51
C SER A 45 -14.01 -38.29 3.83
N LEU A 46 -12.99 -37.45 3.72
CA LEU A 46 -11.61 -37.82 4.08
C LEU A 46 -11.43 -37.80 5.61
N HIS A 47 -11.62 -38.96 6.21
CA HIS A 47 -11.14 -39.24 7.57
C HIS A 47 -9.62 -39.34 7.56
N HIS A 48 -8.95 -38.37 8.18
CA HIS A 48 -7.49 -38.38 8.31
C HIS A 48 -7.07 -38.39 9.77
N CYS A 49 -6.26 -39.39 10.13
CA CYS A 49 -5.67 -39.51 11.45
C CYS A 49 -4.16 -39.51 11.37
N SER A 50 -3.53 -38.87 12.35
CA SER A 50 -2.08 -38.89 12.49
C SER A 50 -1.66 -38.91 13.95
N ILE A 51 -0.45 -39.39 14.22
CA ILE A 51 0.12 -39.43 15.57
C ILE A 51 0.94 -38.14 15.76
N LYS A 52 0.66 -37.40 16.83
CA LYS A 52 1.52 -36.31 17.27
C LYS A 52 2.29 -36.64 18.52
N GLN A 53 3.59 -36.37 18.44
CA GLN A 53 4.47 -36.41 19.58
C GLN A 53 4.31 -35.12 20.38
N PHE A 54 4.31 -35.26 21.70
CA PHE A 54 4.44 -34.11 22.58
C PHE A 54 5.83 -33.50 22.42
N PRO A 55 5.98 -32.16 22.44
CA PRO A 55 7.27 -31.49 22.48
C PRO A 55 8.20 -32.09 23.54
N GLU A 56 7.66 -32.39 24.73
CA GLU A 56 8.36 -33.12 25.78
C GLU A 56 7.51 -34.30 26.29
N ALA A 57 8.15 -35.43 26.58
CA ALA A 57 7.45 -36.59 27.11
C ALA A 57 7.00 -36.35 28.57
N TYR A 58 5.73 -36.61 28.87
CA TYR A 58 5.23 -36.60 30.24
C TYR A 58 5.91 -37.70 31.08
N PRO A 59 6.00 -37.54 32.42
CA PRO A 59 6.61 -38.54 33.30
C PRO A 59 5.92 -39.91 33.25
N ASP A 60 4.59 -39.92 33.13
CA ASP A 60 3.75 -41.11 32.93
C ASP A 60 2.47 -40.74 32.15
N ALA A 61 1.65 -41.75 31.83
CA ALA A 61 0.43 -41.58 31.04
C ALA A 61 -0.82 -41.28 31.89
N LEU A 62 -0.71 -41.19 33.21
CA LEU A 62 -1.86 -41.02 34.09
C LEU A 62 -2.35 -39.57 34.06
N ASN A 63 -3.66 -39.41 33.87
CA ASN A 63 -4.36 -38.12 33.89
C ASN A 63 -3.89 -37.09 32.84
N ILE A 64 -3.34 -37.55 31.71
CA ILE A 64 -3.12 -36.69 30.55
C ILE A 64 -4.44 -36.50 29.83
N ARG A 65 -4.82 -35.24 29.59
CA ARG A 65 -5.94 -34.87 28.73
C ARG A 65 -5.43 -34.02 27.58
N VAL A 66 -6.08 -34.15 26.42
CA VAL A 66 -5.77 -33.35 25.24
C VAL A 66 -7.07 -32.72 24.75
N LEU A 67 -7.10 -31.39 24.78
CA LEU A 67 -8.17 -30.60 24.17
C LEU A 67 -7.70 -30.15 22.79
N ALA A 68 -8.58 -30.25 21.80
CA ALA A 68 -8.30 -29.90 20.43
C ALA A 68 -9.49 -29.16 19.81
N SER A 69 -9.19 -28.19 18.95
CA SER A 69 -10.18 -27.51 18.13
C SER A 69 -9.66 -27.28 16.71
N ILE A 70 -10.58 -27.08 15.78
CA ILE A 70 -10.28 -26.86 14.37
C ILE A 70 -10.03 -25.38 14.08
N SER A 71 -9.05 -25.15 13.21
CA SER A 71 -8.83 -23.88 12.53
C SER A 71 -8.49 -24.12 11.06
N HIS A 72 -8.74 -23.14 10.18
CA HIS A 72 -8.34 -23.24 8.78
C HIS A 72 -7.15 -22.32 8.48
N LYS A 73 -6.50 -22.54 7.33
CA LYS A 73 -5.51 -21.59 6.86
C LYS A 73 -6.21 -20.32 6.36
N ILE A 74 -5.46 -19.23 6.35
CA ILE A 74 -5.90 -17.94 5.81
C ILE A 74 -6.26 -18.13 4.32
N ASP A 75 -7.56 -18.13 4.02
CA ASP A 75 -8.11 -17.99 2.68
C ASP A 75 -8.99 -16.73 2.68
N PRO A 76 -8.59 -15.66 1.99
CA PRO A 76 -9.32 -14.39 2.00
C PRO A 76 -10.63 -14.42 1.19
N MET A 77 -10.93 -15.49 0.45
CA MET A 77 -12.09 -15.50 -0.47
C MET A 77 -13.26 -16.40 -0.06
N ASN A 78 -13.11 -17.39 0.83
CA ASN A 78 -14.20 -18.32 1.17
C ASN A 78 -14.20 -18.77 2.64
N ILE A 79 -15.38 -18.88 3.25
CA ILE A 79 -15.56 -19.50 4.58
C ILE A 79 -15.57 -21.03 4.45
N HIS A 80 -14.78 -21.70 5.28
CA HIS A 80 -14.62 -23.15 5.18
C HIS A 80 -15.81 -23.92 5.78
N ASP A 81 -16.06 -25.13 5.29
CA ASP A 81 -17.01 -26.06 5.93
C ASP A 81 -16.48 -26.51 7.31
N PRO A 82 -17.37 -26.75 8.31
CA PRO A 82 -16.95 -27.24 9.61
C PRO A 82 -16.24 -28.59 9.50
N SER A 83 -15.21 -28.78 10.31
CA SER A 83 -14.60 -30.09 10.53
C SER A 83 -14.74 -30.50 11.99
N VAL A 84 -14.88 -31.80 12.24
CA VAL A 84 -14.86 -32.33 13.60
C VAL A 84 -13.51 -32.95 13.91
N VAL A 85 -13.08 -32.83 15.16
CA VAL A 85 -11.80 -33.32 15.67
C VAL A 85 -12.00 -34.18 16.90
N TRP A 86 -11.23 -35.26 16.99
CA TRP A 86 -11.15 -36.06 18.21
C TRP A 86 -9.75 -36.61 18.43
N THR A 87 -9.48 -36.95 19.69
CA THR A 87 -8.23 -37.55 20.12
C THR A 87 -8.41 -39.01 20.52
N SER A 88 -7.36 -39.81 20.40
CA SER A 88 -7.32 -41.20 20.84
C SER A 88 -5.89 -41.62 21.18
N ASN A 89 -5.72 -42.81 21.77
CA ASN A 89 -4.41 -43.41 22.07
C ASN A 89 -3.41 -42.45 22.73
N ILE A 90 -3.86 -41.72 23.76
CA ILE A 90 -3.00 -40.80 24.52
C ILE A 90 -2.02 -41.64 25.36
N THR A 91 -0.73 -41.46 25.12
CA THR A 91 0.38 -42.06 25.85
C THR A 91 1.23 -40.97 26.52
N ARG A 92 2.32 -41.33 27.19
CA ARG A 92 3.23 -40.34 27.78
C ARG A 92 4.05 -39.55 26.74
N THR A 93 4.17 -40.02 25.50
CA THR A 93 5.02 -39.41 24.45
C THR A 93 4.22 -38.88 23.27
N ASN A 94 3.01 -39.38 23.05
CA ASN A 94 2.22 -39.03 21.87
C ASN A 94 0.72 -39.22 22.10
N PHE A 95 -0.06 -38.73 21.15
CA PHE A 95 -1.49 -38.99 21.03
C PHE A 95 -1.85 -39.07 19.55
N LYS A 96 -2.95 -39.75 19.23
CA LYS A 96 -3.52 -39.78 17.89
C LYS A 96 -4.60 -38.72 17.77
N ILE A 97 -4.56 -37.96 16.69
CA ILE A 97 -5.53 -36.91 16.37
C ILE A 97 -6.16 -37.21 15.01
N CYS A 98 -7.48 -37.10 14.95
CA CYS A 98 -8.26 -37.44 13.78
C CYS A 98 -9.19 -36.27 13.44
N VAL A 99 -9.36 -36.03 12.14
CA VAL A 99 -10.21 -34.98 11.60
C VAL A 99 -11.11 -35.57 10.52
N LEU A 100 -12.35 -35.10 10.49
CA LEU A 100 -13.29 -35.32 9.39
C LEU A 100 -13.93 -33.98 9.01
N GLU A 101 -13.72 -33.55 7.78
CA GLU A 101 -14.40 -32.38 7.20
C GLU A 101 -15.84 -32.76 6.81
N SER A 102 -16.79 -31.91 7.19
CA SER A 102 -18.20 -32.03 6.78
C SER A 102 -18.45 -31.23 5.49
N GLY A 103 -19.53 -31.50 4.75
CA GLY A 103 -19.89 -30.70 3.56
C GLY A 103 -19.27 -31.11 2.21
N ILE A 104 -19.23 -30.18 1.25
CA ILE A 104 -18.78 -30.36 -0.15
C ILE A 104 -17.24 -30.32 -0.25
N GLY A 105 -16.58 -29.98 0.85
CA GLY A 105 -15.14 -30.03 1.04
C GLY A 105 -14.42 -28.87 0.38
N THR A 106 -13.54 -28.25 1.13
CA THR A 106 -12.90 -26.99 0.75
C THR A 106 -11.63 -27.20 -0.10
N ASN A 107 -11.25 -28.47 -0.35
CA ASN A 107 -9.99 -28.85 -1.01
C ASN A 107 -8.77 -28.14 -0.37
N GLY A 108 -8.89 -27.84 0.92
CA GLY A 108 -8.01 -26.95 1.67
C GLY A 108 -7.08 -27.70 2.62
N SER A 109 -6.46 -26.93 3.52
CA SER A 109 -5.66 -27.48 4.61
C SER A 109 -6.24 -27.08 5.96
N VAL A 110 -6.52 -28.08 6.79
CA VAL A 110 -7.06 -27.91 8.14
C VAL A 110 -5.92 -27.87 9.15
N ILE A 111 -5.98 -26.91 10.08
CA ILE A 111 -5.08 -26.79 11.21
C ILE A 111 -5.81 -27.28 12.46
N VAL A 112 -5.22 -28.22 13.19
CA VAL A 112 -5.73 -28.59 14.51
C VAL A 112 -4.91 -27.94 15.60
N ASN A 113 -5.56 -27.07 16.35
CA ASN A 113 -5.04 -26.48 17.57
C ASN A 113 -5.22 -27.47 18.71
N TRP A 114 -4.18 -27.70 19.51
CA TRP A 114 -4.29 -28.60 20.66
C TRP A 114 -3.53 -28.08 21.87
N VAL A 115 -4.05 -28.46 23.03
CA VAL A 115 -3.47 -28.23 24.36
C VAL A 115 -3.54 -29.53 25.11
N SER A 116 -2.45 -29.90 25.78
CA SER A 116 -2.43 -31.03 26.70
C SER A 116 -2.04 -30.57 28.10
N PHE A 117 -2.59 -31.23 29.09
CA PHE A 117 -2.24 -30.99 30.47
C PHE A 117 -2.34 -32.27 31.28
N ARG A 118 -1.56 -32.31 32.35
CA ARG A 118 -1.54 -33.40 33.31
C ARG A 118 -2.11 -32.92 34.64
N GLY A 119 -3.18 -33.56 35.12
CA GLY A 119 -3.88 -33.14 36.33
C GLY A 119 -4.80 -31.94 36.09
N THR A 120 -5.03 -31.13 37.12
CA THR A 120 -5.95 -29.99 37.08
C THR A 120 -5.15 -28.69 37.19
N PRO A 121 -5.20 -27.81 36.17
CA PRO A 121 -4.59 -26.49 36.24
C PRO A 121 -5.12 -25.64 37.41
N THR A 122 -4.28 -24.80 38.01
CA THR A 122 -4.61 -24.03 39.22
C THR A 122 -5.81 -23.09 39.00
N GLY A 123 -6.89 -23.30 39.75
CA GLY A 123 -8.11 -22.50 39.62
C GLY A 123 -9.07 -22.96 38.52
N ALA A 124 -8.74 -24.08 37.86
CA ALA A 124 -9.64 -24.78 36.94
C ALA A 124 -10.22 -26.04 37.60
N LEU A 125 -11.25 -26.60 36.97
CA LEU A 125 -11.68 -27.98 37.17
C LEU A 125 -11.52 -28.75 35.86
N THR A 126 -11.17 -30.03 35.95
CA THR A 126 -11.01 -30.90 34.78
C THR A 126 -11.73 -32.21 35.01
N GLY A 127 -12.14 -32.85 33.92
CA GLY A 127 -12.78 -34.15 34.01
C GLY A 127 -12.96 -34.82 32.66
N THR A 128 -13.67 -35.94 32.70
CA THR A 128 -14.04 -36.71 31.52
C THR A 128 -15.49 -37.16 31.67
N ALA A 129 -16.35 -36.79 30.73
CA ALA A 129 -17.69 -37.35 30.60
C ALA A 129 -17.62 -38.63 29.77
N SER A 130 -18.29 -39.70 30.19
CA SER A 130 -18.36 -40.95 29.42
C SER A 130 -19.78 -41.18 28.92
N PHE A 131 -19.91 -41.61 27.67
CA PHE A 131 -21.19 -41.86 27.03
C PHE A 131 -21.46 -43.36 26.96
N ILE A 132 -22.72 -43.74 27.20
CA ILE A 132 -23.20 -45.10 26.93
C ILE A 132 -23.28 -45.33 25.41
N PRO A 133 -23.17 -46.58 24.92
CA PRO A 133 -23.22 -46.84 23.49
C PRO A 133 -24.55 -46.40 22.86
N PHE A 134 -24.48 -45.81 21.67
CA PHE A 134 -25.66 -45.38 20.90
C PHE A 134 -25.39 -45.53 19.39
N THR A 135 -26.46 -45.56 18.59
CA THR A 135 -26.39 -45.80 17.13
C THR A 135 -26.80 -44.61 16.28
N SER A 136 -27.64 -43.72 16.81
CA SER A 136 -28.07 -42.50 16.12
C SER A 136 -28.71 -41.51 17.10
N GLY A 137 -28.88 -40.28 16.64
CA GLY A 137 -29.50 -39.17 17.36
C GLY A 137 -28.57 -38.49 18.35
N THR A 138 -29.08 -37.45 19.01
CA THR A 138 -28.32 -36.71 20.02
C THR A 138 -28.29 -37.48 21.34
N LYS A 139 -27.11 -37.58 21.97
CA LYS A 139 -26.94 -38.04 23.34
C LYS A 139 -26.28 -36.96 24.18
N CYS A 140 -26.90 -36.63 25.31
CA CYS A 140 -26.39 -35.65 26.26
C CYS A 140 -26.09 -36.33 27.60
N THR A 141 -24.98 -35.93 28.23
CA THR A 141 -24.58 -36.39 29.57
C THR A 141 -24.39 -35.19 30.48
N ARG A 142 -25.01 -35.21 31.67
CA ARG A 142 -24.82 -34.19 32.70
C ARG A 142 -23.47 -34.41 33.39
N VAL A 143 -22.76 -33.31 33.62
CA VAL A 143 -21.49 -33.24 34.34
C VAL A 143 -21.64 -32.25 35.48
N ASP A 144 -21.61 -32.76 36.70
CA ASP A 144 -21.62 -31.92 37.90
C ASP A 144 -20.18 -31.57 38.31
N PHE A 145 -19.93 -30.29 38.59
CA PHE A 145 -18.64 -29.83 39.05
C PHE A 145 -18.39 -30.32 40.47
N ALA A 146 -17.17 -30.82 40.73
CA ALA A 146 -16.76 -31.23 42.08
C ALA A 146 -16.80 -30.08 43.11
N LYS A 147 -16.79 -28.82 42.63
CA LYS A 147 -16.95 -27.62 43.43
C LYS A 147 -17.70 -26.55 42.61
N ARG A 148 -18.67 -25.89 43.23
CA ARG A 148 -19.39 -24.75 42.63
C ARG A 148 -18.44 -23.59 42.34
N PHE A 149 -18.55 -23.00 41.16
CA PHE A 149 -17.84 -21.80 40.74
C PHE A 149 -18.48 -20.52 41.30
N ALA A 150 -17.71 -19.44 41.41
CA ALA A 150 -18.20 -18.14 41.90
C ALA A 150 -19.07 -17.39 40.87
N SER A 151 -18.96 -17.76 39.59
CA SER A 151 -19.76 -17.28 38.47
C SER A 151 -19.77 -18.37 37.39
N VAL A 152 -20.66 -18.25 36.39
CA VAL A 152 -20.72 -19.21 35.29
C VAL A 152 -19.34 -19.33 34.63
N PRO A 153 -18.71 -20.51 34.69
CA PRO A 153 -17.36 -20.69 34.16
C PRO A 153 -17.41 -20.80 32.64
N LYS A 154 -16.24 -20.76 32.03
CA LYS A 154 -16.04 -21.09 30.62
C LYS A 154 -15.61 -22.54 30.56
N VAL A 155 -16.03 -23.27 29.54
CA VAL A 155 -15.73 -24.70 29.41
C VAL A 155 -15.16 -24.97 28.02
N LEU A 156 -13.92 -25.47 28.00
CA LEU A 156 -13.31 -26.02 26.79
C LEU A 156 -13.44 -27.54 26.83
N ALA A 157 -13.95 -28.12 25.77
CA ALA A 157 -14.18 -29.55 25.70
C ALA A 157 -13.73 -30.12 24.36
N SER A 158 -13.38 -31.41 24.34
CA SER A 158 -13.01 -32.12 23.12
C SER A 158 -13.34 -33.59 23.21
N VAL A 159 -13.78 -34.15 22.08
CA VAL A 159 -14.13 -35.57 21.99
C VAL A 159 -12.85 -36.41 22.06
N ARG A 160 -12.90 -37.45 22.90
CA ARG A 160 -11.88 -38.49 23.00
C ARG A 160 -12.52 -39.85 22.77
N GLN A 161 -11.99 -40.57 21.78
CA GLN A 161 -12.45 -41.91 21.47
C GLN A 161 -11.49 -42.95 22.05
N GLY A 162 -12.02 -44.03 22.62
CA GLY A 162 -11.22 -45.19 23.00
C GLY A 162 -11.34 -46.35 22.01
N GLY A 163 -10.19 -46.83 21.50
CA GLY A 163 -10.12 -47.98 20.58
C GLY A 163 -9.64 -47.62 19.17
N ASN A 164 -9.98 -48.46 18.18
CA ASN A 164 -9.65 -48.21 16.77
C ASN A 164 -10.57 -47.13 16.20
N SER A 165 -10.05 -45.90 16.08
CA SER A 165 -10.74 -44.75 15.46
C SER A 165 -11.23 -45.06 14.05
N ARG A 166 -12.55 -45.13 13.88
CA ARG A 166 -13.21 -45.24 12.58
C ARG A 166 -13.78 -43.88 12.19
N SER A 167 -13.93 -43.66 10.89
CA SER A 167 -14.59 -42.45 10.39
C SER A 167 -16.03 -42.31 10.86
N GLN A 168 -16.64 -43.44 11.28
CA GLN A 168 -18.02 -43.48 11.76
C GLN A 168 -18.21 -42.86 13.15
N ASP A 169 -17.13 -42.67 13.90
CA ASP A 169 -17.22 -42.14 15.26
C ASP A 169 -17.00 -40.63 15.34
N ALA A 170 -17.12 -39.95 14.19
CA ALA A 170 -17.03 -38.51 14.07
C ALA A 170 -18.30 -37.85 14.65
N MET A 171 -18.11 -37.01 15.68
CA MET A 171 -19.19 -36.41 16.46
C MET A 171 -19.11 -34.88 16.44
N ASN A 172 -20.25 -34.23 16.21
CA ASN A 172 -20.47 -32.86 16.66
C ASN A 172 -20.58 -32.84 18.18
N MET A 173 -20.05 -31.79 18.81
CA MET A 173 -20.03 -31.64 20.26
C MET A 173 -20.37 -30.19 20.63
N TRP A 174 -21.31 -30.05 21.56
CA TRP A 174 -21.66 -28.77 22.15
C TRP A 174 -22.07 -28.94 23.62
N LEU A 175 -22.15 -27.81 24.32
CA LEU A 175 -22.58 -27.74 25.71
C LEU A 175 -24.00 -27.21 25.80
N GLU A 176 -24.70 -27.63 26.85
CA GLU A 176 -26.06 -27.25 27.19
C GLU A 176 -26.14 -26.99 28.70
N ASP A 177 -27.09 -26.16 29.13
CA ASP A 177 -27.41 -25.92 30.55
C ASP A 177 -26.18 -25.57 31.41
N LEU A 178 -25.23 -24.80 30.87
CA LEU A 178 -24.02 -24.39 31.61
C LEU A 178 -24.36 -23.39 32.73
N THR A 179 -24.08 -23.78 33.96
CA THR A 179 -24.33 -23.03 35.20
C THR A 179 -23.09 -23.05 36.11
N GLU A 180 -23.16 -22.52 37.33
CA GLU A 180 -21.99 -22.55 38.24
C GLU A 180 -21.70 -23.91 38.88
N ASP A 181 -22.65 -24.85 38.85
CA ASP A 181 -22.55 -26.16 39.50
C ASP A 181 -22.54 -27.33 38.51
N HIS A 182 -23.05 -27.15 37.29
CA HIS A 182 -23.06 -28.21 36.29
C HIS A 182 -23.12 -27.71 34.85
N PHE A 183 -22.94 -28.63 33.92
CA PHE A 183 -23.29 -28.47 32.51
C PHE A 183 -23.75 -29.81 31.93
N ARG A 184 -24.33 -29.79 30.75
CA ARG A 184 -24.54 -30.98 29.92
C ARG A 184 -23.64 -30.88 28.69
N VAL A 185 -23.06 -32.01 28.31
CA VAL A 185 -22.36 -32.14 27.02
C VAL A 185 -23.14 -33.06 26.12
N CYS A 186 -23.39 -32.61 24.90
CA CYS A 186 -24.15 -33.32 23.90
C CYS A 186 -23.25 -33.74 22.74
N LEU A 187 -23.49 -34.94 22.23
CA LEU A 187 -22.84 -35.51 21.05
C LEU A 187 -23.90 -35.91 20.04
N ARG A 188 -23.61 -35.67 18.76
CA ARG A 188 -24.40 -36.18 17.63
C ARG A 188 -23.47 -36.56 16.50
N GLU A 189 -23.74 -37.71 15.89
CA GLU A 189 -23.00 -38.20 14.72
C GLU A 189 -22.99 -37.16 13.58
N VAL A 190 -21.84 -37.01 12.90
CA VAL A 190 -21.71 -36.13 11.72
C VAL A 190 -22.33 -36.79 10.48
N LYS A 191 -22.27 -38.12 10.38
CA LYS A 191 -22.86 -38.91 9.29
C LYS A 191 -23.94 -39.81 9.87
N THR A 192 -25.18 -39.48 9.60
CA THR A 192 -26.33 -40.19 10.18
C THR A 192 -26.37 -41.68 9.78
N PHE A 193 -26.59 -42.57 10.76
CA PHE A 193 -26.77 -44.01 10.60
C PHE A 193 -25.53 -44.80 10.15
N ASP A 194 -24.33 -44.35 10.48
CA ASP A 194 -23.11 -45.00 9.99
C ASP A 194 -22.58 -46.13 10.92
N GLY A 195 -23.13 -46.32 12.13
CA GLY A 195 -22.85 -47.49 12.95
C GLY A 195 -23.15 -47.35 14.45
N LYS A 196 -22.71 -48.34 15.23
CA LYS A 196 -22.73 -48.26 16.71
C LYS A 196 -21.50 -47.51 17.20
N HIS A 197 -21.71 -46.43 17.95
CA HIS A 197 -20.66 -45.71 18.66
C HIS A 197 -20.51 -46.27 20.08
N ASP A 198 -19.27 -46.56 20.48
CA ASP A 198 -18.94 -47.11 21.79
C ASP A 198 -17.64 -46.47 22.30
N ASN A 199 -17.46 -46.43 23.62
CA ASN A 199 -16.27 -45.88 24.28
C ASN A 199 -15.96 -44.41 23.91
N LEU A 200 -17.02 -43.62 23.68
CA LEU A 200 -16.95 -42.17 23.48
C LEU A 200 -16.84 -41.46 24.83
N LYS A 201 -15.87 -40.56 24.90
CA LYS A 201 -15.60 -39.72 26.06
C LYS A 201 -15.46 -38.27 25.61
N VAL A 202 -15.72 -37.34 26.52
CA VAL A 202 -15.39 -35.92 26.31
C VAL A 202 -14.51 -35.48 27.46
N ASP A 203 -13.28 -35.09 27.15
CA ASP A 203 -12.41 -34.43 28.11
C ASP A 203 -12.75 -32.95 28.15
N TRP A 204 -12.76 -32.36 29.34
CA TRP A 204 -13.14 -30.97 29.54
C TRP A 204 -12.27 -30.26 30.59
N LEU A 205 -12.19 -28.94 30.44
CA LEU A 205 -11.52 -28.00 31.32
C LEU A 205 -12.44 -26.80 31.54
N SER A 206 -12.74 -26.49 32.80
CA SER A 206 -13.62 -25.38 33.20
C SER A 206 -12.90 -24.39 34.10
N PHE A 207 -13.08 -23.08 33.86
CA PHE A 207 -12.36 -22.01 34.58
C PHE A 207 -13.14 -20.69 34.55
N ILE A 208 -12.91 -19.83 35.56
CA ILE A 208 -13.44 -18.45 35.58
C ILE A 208 -12.41 -17.46 35.03
N THR A 209 -11.16 -17.63 35.47
CA THR A 209 -9.99 -16.84 35.06
C THR A 209 -9.03 -17.71 34.26
N GLY A 210 -8.38 -17.12 33.27
CA GLY A 210 -7.41 -17.80 32.41
C GLY A 210 -6.32 -18.50 33.22
N GLN A 211 -5.87 -19.63 32.71
CA GLN A 211 -4.83 -20.45 33.35
C GLN A 211 -3.44 -19.89 33.04
N GLY A 212 -2.46 -20.14 33.93
CA GLY A 212 -1.08 -19.66 33.77
C GLY A 212 -0.47 -20.10 32.43
N GLY A 213 -0.38 -19.18 31.47
CA GLY A 213 0.08 -19.43 30.10
C GLY A 213 -0.95 -19.14 29.00
N TRP A 214 -2.16 -18.69 29.36
CA TRP A 214 -3.18 -18.24 28.43
C TRP A 214 -3.16 -16.72 28.29
N THR A 215 -3.23 -16.23 27.06
CA THR A 215 -3.02 -14.81 26.75
C THR A 215 -4.35 -14.08 26.61
N TYR A 216 -5.34 -14.70 25.95
CA TYR A 216 -6.73 -14.24 25.97
C TYR A 216 -7.67 -15.41 26.28
N TYR A 217 -8.80 -15.08 26.89
CA TYR A 217 -9.92 -16.00 27.07
C TYR A 217 -11.20 -15.16 27.15
N GLY A 218 -12.32 -15.73 26.73
CA GLY A 218 -13.57 -15.00 26.69
C GLY A 218 -14.71 -15.85 26.14
N GLN A 219 -15.79 -15.16 25.80
CA GLN A 219 -16.98 -15.73 25.21
C GLN A 219 -17.43 -14.83 24.06
N ILE A 220 -17.80 -15.42 22.94
CA ILE A 220 -18.35 -14.72 21.78
C ILE A 220 -19.84 -15.03 21.72
N ASP A 221 -20.68 -14.01 21.81
CA ASP A 221 -22.13 -14.15 21.69
C ASP A 221 -22.54 -14.10 20.22
N PHE A 222 -23.30 -15.09 19.74
CA PHE A 222 -23.95 -15.10 18.42
C PHE A 222 -25.46 -14.93 18.63
N GLU A 223 -25.96 -13.74 18.30
CA GLU A 223 -27.37 -13.36 18.51
C GLU A 223 -28.26 -13.83 17.35
N ASN A 224 -29.53 -14.15 17.65
CA ASN A 224 -30.54 -14.57 16.66
C ASN A 224 -31.12 -13.38 15.89
N THR A 225 -30.30 -12.70 15.09
CA THR A 225 -30.74 -11.46 14.42
C THR A 225 -30.80 -11.55 12.90
N ALA A 226 -30.22 -12.58 12.28
CA ALA A 226 -30.16 -12.71 10.81
C ALA A 226 -30.06 -14.17 10.36
N ALA A 227 -30.38 -14.43 9.09
CA ALA A 227 -30.04 -15.66 8.40
C ALA A 227 -28.57 -15.61 7.93
N PRO A 228 -27.84 -16.74 7.85
CA PRO A 228 -26.48 -16.71 7.35
C PRO A 228 -26.48 -16.62 5.83
N LEU A 229 -25.52 -15.89 5.30
CA LEU A 229 -25.45 -15.57 3.89
C LEU A 229 -24.81 -16.71 3.08
N GLU A 230 -25.14 -16.79 1.79
CA GLU A 230 -24.51 -17.74 0.86
C GLU A 230 -23.01 -17.46 0.72
N GLU A 231 -22.61 -16.18 0.74
CA GLU A 231 -21.21 -15.74 0.74
C GLU A 231 -20.43 -16.21 1.98
N ASP A 232 -21.12 -16.48 3.09
CA ASP A 232 -20.56 -17.00 4.34
C ASP A 232 -20.64 -18.54 4.45
N ASN A 233 -20.90 -19.23 3.33
CA ASN A 233 -21.15 -20.69 3.30
C ASN A 233 -22.22 -21.14 4.33
N PHE A 234 -23.22 -20.28 4.51
CA PHE A 234 -24.32 -20.47 5.45
C PHE A 234 -23.86 -20.70 6.91
N ALA A 235 -22.72 -20.11 7.29
CA ALA A 235 -22.21 -20.09 8.66
C ALA A 235 -22.38 -18.70 9.29
N PHE A 236 -22.45 -18.63 10.62
CA PHE A 236 -22.37 -17.35 11.34
C PHE A 236 -20.96 -17.15 11.86
N CYS A 237 -20.33 -16.04 11.50
CA CYS A 237 -18.94 -15.76 11.85
C CYS A 237 -18.76 -14.41 12.54
N LYS A 238 -17.89 -14.35 13.55
CA LYS A 238 -17.51 -13.12 14.24
C LYS A 238 -16.00 -13.03 14.41
N VAL A 239 -15.45 -11.83 14.26
CA VAL A 239 -14.03 -11.56 14.46
C VAL A 239 -13.78 -11.10 15.90
N PHE A 240 -12.87 -11.77 16.59
CA PHE A 240 -12.36 -11.40 17.90
C PHE A 240 -10.96 -10.83 17.75
N ASN A 241 -10.79 -9.55 18.09
CA ASN A 241 -9.51 -8.85 18.01
C ASN A 241 -8.71 -9.00 19.31
N PHE A 242 -7.42 -9.24 19.20
CA PHE A 242 -6.49 -9.27 20.33
C PHE A 242 -6.07 -7.85 20.70
N SER A 243 -5.91 -7.56 22.00
CA SER A 243 -5.44 -6.22 22.43
C SER A 243 -3.97 -5.97 22.06
N GLU A 244 -3.19 -7.04 21.92
CA GLU A 244 -1.77 -7.05 21.61
C GLU A 244 -1.52 -8.12 20.53
N SER A 245 -0.53 -7.88 19.66
CA SER A 245 -0.17 -8.81 18.59
C SER A 245 0.69 -9.97 19.12
N PHE A 246 0.48 -11.17 18.60
CA PHE A 246 1.29 -12.34 18.92
C PHE A 246 2.54 -12.43 18.03
N TYR A 247 3.60 -13.10 18.49
CA TYR A 247 4.78 -13.42 17.68
C TYR A 247 4.43 -14.25 16.44
N ALA A 248 3.53 -15.21 16.58
CA ALA A 248 2.99 -16.05 15.52
C ALA A 248 1.48 -16.29 15.77
N PRO A 249 0.69 -16.66 14.76
CA PRO A 249 -0.73 -16.96 14.96
C PRO A 249 -0.93 -17.94 16.14
N PRO A 250 -1.70 -17.57 17.18
CA PRO A 250 -1.77 -18.32 18.43
C PRO A 250 -2.57 -19.62 18.29
N VAL A 251 -2.43 -20.53 19.27
CA VAL A 251 -3.30 -21.71 19.42
C VAL A 251 -4.65 -21.22 19.94
N VAL A 252 -5.71 -21.53 19.20
CA VAL A 252 -7.08 -21.16 19.56
C VAL A 252 -7.86 -22.42 19.91
N LEU A 253 -8.57 -22.41 21.04
CA LEU A 253 -9.54 -23.42 21.42
C LEU A 253 -10.91 -22.78 21.53
N VAL A 254 -11.91 -23.39 20.88
CA VAL A 254 -13.31 -22.95 20.90
C VAL A 254 -14.22 -24.09 21.35
N THR A 255 -15.29 -23.77 22.07
CA THR A 255 -16.36 -24.71 22.43
C THR A 255 -17.67 -23.96 22.45
N VAL A 256 -18.66 -24.45 21.69
CA VAL A 256 -19.98 -23.82 21.61
C VAL A 256 -20.87 -24.31 22.76
N ASN A 257 -21.56 -23.36 23.36
CA ASN A 257 -22.50 -23.52 24.46
C ASN A 257 -23.85 -22.91 24.05
N HIS A 258 -24.89 -23.70 24.25
CA HIS A 258 -26.27 -23.32 23.99
C HIS A 258 -27.06 -23.37 25.30
N HIS A 259 -28.10 -22.55 25.37
CA HIS A 259 -29.00 -22.52 26.52
C HIS A 259 -30.43 -22.60 26.00
N TYR A 260 -31.01 -23.80 26.09
CA TYR A 260 -32.41 -24.00 25.73
C TYR A 260 -33.33 -23.25 26.70
N ASP A 261 -34.19 -22.39 26.16
CA ASP A 261 -35.25 -21.71 26.91
C ASP A 261 -36.62 -22.17 26.41
N SER A 262 -37.33 -22.93 27.23
CA SER A 262 -38.66 -23.45 26.90
C SER A 262 -39.73 -22.35 26.69
N HIS A 263 -39.45 -21.11 27.10
CA HIS A 263 -40.35 -19.96 26.90
C HIS A 263 -40.02 -19.18 25.62
N ASN A 264 -38.88 -19.45 25.00
CA ASN A 264 -38.50 -18.85 23.73
C ASN A 264 -38.94 -19.79 22.59
N ALA A 265 -39.89 -19.33 21.78
CA ALA A 265 -40.41 -20.11 20.64
C ALA A 265 -39.36 -20.43 19.58
N HIS A 266 -38.23 -19.71 19.58
CA HIS A 266 -37.09 -19.94 18.69
C HIS A 266 -36.08 -20.93 19.26
N SER A 267 -36.23 -21.32 20.54
CA SER A 267 -35.35 -22.27 21.20
C SER A 267 -35.55 -23.70 20.72
N VAL A 268 -34.53 -24.23 20.07
CA VAL A 268 -34.45 -25.58 19.56
C VAL A 268 -33.99 -26.50 20.67
N ARG A 269 -34.75 -27.56 20.87
CA ARG A 269 -34.41 -28.58 21.86
C ARG A 269 -33.06 -29.23 21.52
N PRO A 270 -32.17 -29.44 22.50
CA PRO A 270 -30.87 -30.06 22.25
C PRO A 270 -30.96 -31.45 21.60
N GLU A 271 -32.03 -32.20 21.85
CA GLU A 271 -32.22 -33.54 21.30
C GLU A 271 -32.40 -33.55 19.76
N VAL A 272 -32.79 -32.42 19.17
CA VAL A 272 -33.02 -32.28 17.73
C VAL A 272 -32.06 -31.30 17.04
N ASN A 273 -31.29 -30.52 17.80
CA ASN A 273 -30.22 -29.66 17.26
C ASN A 273 -28.86 -30.38 17.19
N ALA A 274 -27.95 -29.87 16.37
CA ALA A 274 -26.51 -30.13 16.42
C ALA A 274 -25.77 -28.85 16.07
N LEU A 275 -24.78 -28.51 16.89
CA LEU A 275 -23.96 -27.31 16.71
C LEU A 275 -22.51 -27.70 16.41
N SER A 276 -21.90 -26.99 15.48
CA SER A 276 -20.48 -27.08 15.16
C SER A 276 -19.82 -25.72 15.28
N THR A 277 -18.59 -25.65 15.77
CA THR A 277 -17.81 -24.40 15.84
C THR A 277 -16.34 -24.63 15.48
N TRP A 278 -15.72 -23.63 14.85
CA TRP A 278 -14.31 -23.65 14.46
C TRP A 278 -13.73 -22.23 14.36
N ALA A 279 -12.40 -22.13 14.39
CA ALA A 279 -11.67 -20.89 14.16
C ALA A 279 -11.27 -20.77 12.67
N ASP A 280 -12.14 -20.21 11.84
CA ASP A 280 -11.95 -20.13 10.39
C ASP A 280 -10.62 -19.46 10.00
N GLU A 281 -10.30 -18.31 10.60
CA GLU A 281 -9.08 -17.57 10.30
C GLU A 281 -8.39 -17.14 11.60
N THR A 282 -7.11 -17.50 11.79
CA THR A 282 -6.32 -17.03 12.94
C THR A 282 -5.09 -16.26 12.45
N THR A 283 -5.03 -14.96 12.76
CA THR A 283 -3.90 -14.08 12.45
C THR A 283 -3.07 -13.80 13.71
N ARG A 284 -2.08 -12.90 13.61
CA ARG A 284 -1.31 -12.45 14.78
C ARG A 284 -2.10 -11.49 15.68
N SER A 285 -3.18 -10.88 15.18
CA SER A 285 -3.92 -9.81 15.84
C SER A 285 -5.42 -10.08 16.00
N SER A 286 -5.94 -11.15 15.39
CA SER A 286 -7.36 -11.50 15.47
C SER A 286 -7.61 -12.98 15.20
N VAL A 287 -8.80 -13.44 15.59
CA VAL A 287 -9.36 -14.74 15.16
C VAL A 287 -10.80 -14.56 14.71
N ARG A 288 -11.16 -15.15 13.57
CA ARG A 288 -12.54 -15.30 13.10
C ARG A 288 -13.07 -16.64 13.58
N VAL A 289 -14.12 -16.62 14.40
CA VAL A 289 -14.78 -17.82 14.93
C VAL A 289 -16.12 -17.96 14.23
N CYS A 290 -16.43 -19.17 13.77
CA CYS A 290 -17.64 -19.49 13.05
C CYS A 290 -18.43 -20.59 13.76
N ILE A 291 -19.75 -20.60 13.52
CA ILE A 291 -20.68 -21.63 13.97
C ILE A 291 -21.59 -22.07 12.83
N LYS A 292 -22.06 -23.32 12.88
CA LYS A 292 -23.11 -23.84 12.00
C LYS A 292 -24.13 -24.60 12.84
N ASP A 293 -25.41 -24.30 12.61
CA ASP A 293 -26.56 -24.90 13.29
C ASP A 293 -27.31 -25.81 12.30
N MET A 294 -27.54 -27.07 12.69
CA MET A 294 -28.12 -28.10 11.83
C MET A 294 -29.66 -28.16 11.85
N ALA A 295 -30.36 -27.36 12.66
CA ALA A 295 -31.81 -27.44 12.83
C ALA A 295 -32.65 -26.89 11.66
N GLY A 296 -32.02 -26.36 10.61
CA GLY A 296 -32.73 -25.85 9.42
C GLY A 296 -33.20 -24.41 9.61
N MET A 297 -32.82 -23.56 8.66
CA MET A 297 -32.89 -22.10 8.80
C MET A 297 -34.11 -21.55 8.08
N GLU A 298 -35.24 -21.49 8.77
CA GLU A 298 -36.36 -20.60 8.40
C GLU A 298 -36.03 -19.15 8.82
N ASN A 299 -34.85 -18.66 8.43
CA ASN A 299 -34.30 -17.32 8.69
C ASN A 299 -33.95 -16.96 10.15
N GLN A 300 -33.92 -17.91 11.08
CA GLN A 300 -33.62 -17.69 12.50
C GLN A 300 -32.81 -18.88 13.09
N HIS A 301 -31.90 -18.62 14.03
CA HIS A 301 -31.08 -19.64 14.73
C HIS A 301 -31.06 -19.37 16.23
N ASP A 302 -30.69 -20.34 17.07
CA ASP A 302 -30.64 -20.07 18.50
C ASP A 302 -29.51 -19.11 18.91
N PRO A 303 -29.73 -18.19 19.87
CA PRO A 303 -28.63 -17.47 20.49
C PRO A 303 -27.67 -18.47 21.14
N VAL A 304 -26.45 -18.52 20.63
CA VAL A 304 -25.40 -19.41 21.14
C VAL A 304 -24.18 -18.61 21.55
N LYS A 305 -23.40 -19.20 22.44
CA LYS A 305 -22.18 -18.60 22.96
C LYS A 305 -21.01 -19.50 22.67
N VAL A 306 -19.89 -18.94 22.24
CA VAL A 306 -18.67 -19.71 22.01
C VAL A 306 -17.63 -19.32 23.05
N ASP A 307 -17.28 -20.26 23.93
CA ASP A 307 -16.17 -20.10 24.86
C ASP A 307 -14.85 -20.25 24.10
N LEU A 308 -13.94 -19.30 24.32
CA LEU A 308 -12.68 -19.14 23.59
C LEU A 308 -11.49 -19.09 24.56
N ALA A 309 -10.40 -19.78 24.22
CA ALA A 309 -9.08 -19.55 24.79
C ALA A 309 -8.02 -19.40 23.70
N VAL A 310 -7.18 -18.38 23.84
CA VAL A 310 -6.12 -18.00 22.91
C VAL A 310 -4.78 -18.06 23.62
N ILE A 311 -3.88 -18.87 23.08
CA ILE A 311 -2.67 -19.31 23.75
C ILE A 311 -1.51 -19.13 22.79
N GLY A 312 -0.62 -18.20 23.10
CA GLY A 312 0.55 -17.90 22.28
C GLY A 312 1.49 -16.93 22.96
N ASP A 313 2.65 -16.73 22.36
CA ASP A 313 3.62 -15.75 22.85
C ASP A 313 3.35 -14.40 22.19
N LEU A 314 3.26 -13.35 23.00
CA LEU A 314 3.12 -11.99 22.51
C LEU A 314 4.32 -11.60 21.64
N ASP A 315 4.15 -10.66 20.73
CA ASP A 315 5.25 -10.16 19.92
C ASP A 315 6.30 -9.50 20.83
N PRO A 316 7.55 -9.99 20.90
CA PRO A 316 8.57 -9.39 21.76
C PRO A 316 8.96 -7.97 21.33
N CYS A 317 8.53 -7.51 20.16
CA CYS A 317 8.68 -6.12 19.72
C CYS A 317 7.67 -5.16 20.34
N ILE A 318 6.70 -5.64 21.14
CA ILE A 318 5.81 -4.77 21.92
C ILE A 318 6.67 -3.91 22.87
N ASN A 319 6.46 -2.60 22.81
CA ASN A 319 7.22 -1.59 23.56
C ASN A 319 8.74 -1.54 23.27
N VAL A 320 9.20 -2.12 22.16
CA VAL A 320 10.59 -1.96 21.71
C VAL A 320 10.68 -0.79 20.74
N THR A 321 11.32 0.29 21.19
CA THR A 321 11.68 1.43 20.35
C THR A 321 13.08 1.24 19.81
N CYS A 322 13.24 1.35 18.50
CA CYS A 322 14.54 1.28 17.84
C CYS A 322 15.00 2.69 17.48
N ASP A 323 16.25 2.99 17.78
CA ASP A 323 16.88 4.25 17.40
C ASP A 323 17.15 4.32 15.88
N PHE A 324 17.44 5.51 15.40
CA PHE A 324 17.87 5.77 14.01
C PHE A 324 16.91 5.23 12.93
N HIS A 325 15.60 5.22 13.20
CA HIS A 325 14.59 4.65 12.30
C HIS A 325 14.70 3.13 12.04
N GLY A 326 15.38 2.39 12.93
CA GLY A 326 15.31 0.94 12.92
C GLY A 326 13.88 0.45 13.16
N THR A 327 13.56 -0.74 12.64
CA THR A 327 12.30 -1.43 12.91
C THR A 327 12.59 -2.65 13.76
N CYS A 328 11.82 -2.85 14.83
CA CYS A 328 11.95 -4.07 15.61
C CYS A 328 11.39 -5.26 14.82
N LYS A 329 12.17 -6.33 14.72
CA LYS A 329 11.73 -7.62 14.18
C LYS A 329 12.00 -8.71 15.21
N ALA A 330 10.99 -9.56 15.42
CA ALA A 330 11.10 -10.72 16.27
C ALA A 330 11.76 -11.89 15.53
N PHE A 331 12.89 -12.38 16.03
CA PHE A 331 13.58 -13.58 15.53
C PHE A 331 13.21 -14.85 16.29
N GLY A 332 12.47 -14.70 17.39
CA GLY A 332 11.89 -15.74 18.23
C GLY A 332 10.89 -15.09 19.19
N PRO A 333 10.14 -15.86 19.99
CA PRO A 333 9.14 -15.33 20.92
C PRO A 333 9.71 -14.42 22.03
N PHE A 334 11.03 -14.44 22.25
CA PHE A 334 11.73 -13.64 23.25
C PHE A 334 12.98 -12.94 22.68
N ASP A 335 13.08 -12.79 21.36
CA ASP A 335 14.26 -12.26 20.68
C ASP A 335 13.88 -11.08 19.77
N PRO A 336 13.68 -9.89 20.35
CA PRO A 336 13.47 -8.67 19.58
C PRO A 336 14.82 -8.11 19.13
N ARG A 337 14.94 -7.80 17.83
CA ARG A 337 16.13 -7.12 17.31
C ARG A 337 15.73 -5.93 16.44
N CYS A 338 16.40 -4.81 16.64
CA CYS A 338 16.29 -3.66 15.76
C CYS A 338 17.10 -3.91 14.49
N ILE A 339 16.43 -3.86 13.35
CA ILE A 339 17.07 -4.00 12.04
C ILE A 339 16.70 -2.82 11.15
N CYS A 340 17.58 -2.49 10.21
CA CYS A 340 17.24 -1.54 9.15
C CYS A 340 16.36 -2.23 8.12
N GLU A 341 15.36 -1.50 7.61
CA GLU A 341 14.47 -1.96 6.54
C GLU A 341 15.31 -2.53 5.38
N PRO A 342 15.17 -3.82 5.00
CA PRO A 342 15.98 -4.41 3.94
C PRO A 342 15.56 -3.93 2.54
N SER A 343 14.31 -3.51 2.34
CA SER A 343 13.77 -3.17 1.02
C SER A 343 12.96 -1.89 1.05
N CYS A 344 13.27 -0.97 0.14
CA CYS A 344 12.46 0.24 -0.07
C CYS A 344 11.80 0.20 -1.44
N PRO A 345 10.59 0.79 -1.58
CA PRO A 345 9.95 0.98 -2.88
C PRO A 345 10.85 1.76 -3.85
N SER A 346 10.65 1.55 -5.15
CA SER A 346 11.39 2.19 -6.23
C SER A 346 10.78 3.50 -6.73
N PHE A 347 9.63 3.93 -6.20
CA PHE A 347 9.04 5.21 -6.59
C PHE A 347 9.83 6.40 -6.01
N GLU A 348 9.72 7.55 -6.67
CA GLU A 348 10.31 8.80 -6.23
C GLU A 348 9.25 9.67 -5.50
N ASP A 349 9.45 9.86 -4.21
CA ASP A 349 8.78 10.86 -3.35
C ASP A 349 9.91 11.57 -2.59
N PRO A 350 10.76 12.33 -3.32
CA PRO A 350 12.06 12.71 -2.83
C PRO A 350 11.94 13.49 -1.53
N VAL A 351 12.93 13.35 -0.66
CA VAL A 351 13.03 14.13 0.57
C VAL A 351 14.41 14.74 0.68
N CYS A 352 14.43 16.03 1.01
CA CYS A 352 15.66 16.73 1.29
C CYS A 352 15.98 16.62 2.78
N SER A 353 17.16 16.10 3.13
CA SER A 353 17.64 16.09 4.50
C SER A 353 18.28 17.42 4.90
N SER A 354 18.42 17.65 6.21
CA SER A 354 19.02 18.85 6.81
C SER A 354 20.48 19.11 6.42
N ASN A 355 21.16 18.16 5.77
CA ASN A 355 22.50 18.31 5.23
C ASN A 355 22.54 18.47 3.70
N GLY A 356 21.39 18.74 3.06
CA GLY A 356 21.31 18.97 1.62
C GLY A 356 21.48 17.71 0.75
N THR A 357 21.17 16.53 1.30
CA THR A 357 21.16 15.27 0.53
C THR A 357 19.73 14.92 0.14
N THR A 358 19.49 14.68 -1.14
CA THR A 358 18.20 14.15 -1.61
C THR A 358 18.19 12.64 -1.50
N TYR A 359 17.10 12.09 -0.98
CA TYR A 359 16.80 10.67 -1.02
C TYR A 359 15.55 10.42 -1.86
N ASP A 360 15.56 9.39 -2.73
CA ASP A 360 14.45 9.07 -3.65
C ASP A 360 13.10 8.99 -2.94
N ASN A 361 13.08 8.50 -1.69
CA ASN A 361 11.89 8.52 -0.86
C ASN A 361 12.23 8.44 0.63
N LYS A 362 11.23 8.70 1.46
CA LYS A 362 11.35 8.64 2.93
C LYS A 362 11.82 7.27 3.45
N CYS A 363 11.53 6.17 2.73
CA CYS A 363 12.06 4.85 3.11
C CYS A 363 13.57 4.81 2.93
N LYS A 364 14.09 5.24 1.78
CA LYS A 364 15.55 5.30 1.51
C LYS A 364 16.27 6.19 2.52
N TYR A 365 15.70 7.35 2.84
CA TYR A 365 16.21 8.22 3.90
C TYR A 365 16.29 7.47 5.25
N ARG A 366 15.18 6.85 5.71
CA ARG A 366 15.16 6.10 6.98
C ARG A 366 16.14 4.92 7.00
N GLN A 367 16.23 4.19 5.88
CA GLN A 367 17.16 3.09 5.70
C GLN A 367 18.61 3.57 5.89
N GLU A 368 18.96 4.71 5.29
CA GLU A 368 20.30 5.26 5.39
C GLU A 368 20.61 5.82 6.79
N MET A 369 19.64 6.52 7.42
CA MET A 369 19.78 6.97 8.80
C MET A 369 20.03 5.79 9.75
N CYS A 370 19.33 4.68 9.55
CA CYS A 370 19.52 3.45 10.32
C CYS A 370 20.90 2.83 10.10
N ARG A 371 21.33 2.71 8.83
CA ARG A 371 22.64 2.12 8.48
C ARG A 371 23.80 2.93 9.01
N LEU A 372 23.70 4.25 8.94
CA LEU A 372 24.77 5.18 9.35
C LEU A 372 24.68 5.59 10.83
N SER A 373 23.62 5.19 11.54
CA SER A 373 23.35 5.63 12.93
C SER A 373 23.34 7.16 13.04
N SER A 374 22.63 7.81 12.13
CA SER A 374 22.59 9.27 11.94
C SER A 374 21.25 9.87 12.40
N ASN A 375 21.31 11.08 12.96
CA ASN A 375 20.15 11.85 13.45
C ASN A 375 19.81 13.05 12.57
N GLN A 376 20.18 13.02 11.28
CA GLN A 376 19.78 14.07 10.34
C GLN A 376 18.26 14.07 10.22
N THR A 377 17.63 15.24 10.12
CA THR A 377 16.18 15.37 9.95
C THR A 377 15.82 15.61 8.50
N ILE A 378 14.58 15.30 8.10
CA ILE A 378 14.04 15.80 6.82
C ILE A 378 13.85 17.32 6.98
N TYR A 379 14.45 18.07 6.07
CA TYR A 379 14.31 19.53 5.99
C TYR A 379 12.97 19.90 5.33
N HIS A 380 12.68 19.34 4.15
CA HIS A 380 11.38 19.45 3.47
C HIS A 380 11.12 18.24 2.53
N PRO A 381 9.85 17.97 2.17
CA PRO A 381 9.52 17.07 1.06
C PRO A 381 9.96 17.66 -0.29
N GLY A 382 10.33 16.83 -1.25
CA GLY A 382 10.95 17.23 -2.51
C GLY A 382 12.47 17.08 -2.51
N ASP A 383 13.06 17.30 -3.68
CA ASP A 383 14.52 17.28 -3.87
C ASP A 383 15.18 18.52 -3.27
N CYS A 384 16.38 18.40 -2.71
CA CYS A 384 17.23 19.52 -2.27
C CYS A 384 17.68 20.46 -3.41
N THR A 385 17.26 20.18 -4.64
CA THR A 385 17.58 21.00 -5.82
C THR A 385 16.34 21.64 -6.46
N GLY A 386 15.12 21.24 -6.07
CA GLY A 386 13.85 21.75 -6.60
C GLY A 386 13.14 20.78 -7.58
N PHE A 387 12.06 21.24 -8.23
CA PHE A 387 11.28 20.49 -9.23
C PHE A 387 11.43 21.14 -10.61
N PRO A 388 12.41 20.72 -11.44
CA PRO A 388 12.56 21.26 -12.78
C PRO A 388 11.46 20.73 -13.70
N SER A 389 10.84 21.64 -14.44
CA SER A 389 9.85 21.29 -15.46
C SER A 389 9.86 22.28 -16.62
N GLN A 390 9.60 21.78 -17.83
CA GLN A 390 9.27 22.56 -19.03
C GLN A 390 7.95 22.04 -19.60
N LYS A 391 7.19 22.93 -20.24
CA LYS A 391 5.92 22.60 -20.90
C LYS A 391 5.85 23.25 -22.28
N GLY A 392 4.94 22.78 -23.11
CA GLY A 392 4.61 23.46 -24.36
C GLY A 392 3.61 22.71 -25.22
N ARG A 393 3.34 23.29 -26.41
CA ARG A 393 2.52 22.70 -27.46
C ARG A 393 3.33 22.53 -28.74
N HIS A 394 3.45 21.30 -29.22
CA HIS A 394 4.14 20.97 -30.47
C HIS A 394 3.13 20.70 -31.59
N GLN A 395 3.27 21.37 -32.74
CA GLN A 395 2.40 21.16 -33.91
C GLN A 395 3.02 20.11 -34.83
N LEU A 396 2.25 19.08 -35.22
CA LEU A 396 2.73 18.07 -36.16
C LEU A 396 2.46 18.53 -37.59
N HIS A 397 3.50 18.47 -38.43
CA HIS A 397 3.51 19.05 -39.78
C HIS A 397 3.20 18.05 -40.89
N GLN A 398 3.19 16.75 -40.58
CA GLN A 398 2.91 15.69 -41.55
C GLN A 398 1.60 15.00 -41.20
N ASN A 399 0.75 14.72 -42.20
CA ASN A 399 -0.43 13.90 -42.01
C ASN A 399 -0.05 12.41 -42.18
N PRO A 400 -0.29 11.52 -41.20
CA PRO A 400 0.04 10.11 -41.34
C PRO A 400 -0.70 9.51 -42.54
N SER A 401 0.04 8.81 -43.42
CA SER A 401 -0.63 7.92 -44.38
C SER A 401 -1.18 6.68 -43.65
N TRP A 402 -1.98 5.86 -44.34
CA TRP A 402 -2.64 4.71 -43.70
C TRP A 402 -1.61 3.81 -42.98
N ALA A 403 -1.85 3.57 -41.69
CA ALA A 403 -0.96 2.80 -40.81
C ALA A 403 0.45 3.38 -40.62
N GLU A 404 0.65 4.70 -40.67
CA GLU A 404 1.92 5.36 -40.33
C GLU A 404 1.85 6.16 -39.02
N ALA A 405 2.95 6.15 -38.27
CA ALA A 405 3.16 7.02 -37.13
C ALA A 405 3.90 8.28 -37.60
N VAL A 406 3.52 9.45 -37.09
CA VAL A 406 4.27 10.69 -37.28
C VAL A 406 5.05 10.96 -36.01
N CYS A 407 6.36 11.09 -36.14
CA CYS A 407 7.28 11.36 -35.03
C CYS A 407 8.09 12.61 -35.31
N GLU A 408 8.10 13.56 -34.37
CA GLU A 408 8.88 14.79 -34.46
C GLU A 408 9.68 15.02 -33.16
N ASP A 409 10.88 15.59 -33.29
CA ASP A 409 11.73 15.91 -32.14
C ASP A 409 11.29 17.26 -31.53
N VAL A 410 11.07 17.26 -30.21
CA VAL A 410 10.80 18.46 -29.40
C VAL A 410 12.08 18.83 -28.66
N LEU A 411 12.50 20.09 -28.78
CA LEU A 411 13.69 20.61 -28.13
C LEU A 411 13.39 21.04 -26.69
N LEU A 412 14.29 20.71 -25.78
CA LEU A 412 14.27 21.11 -24.37
C LEU A 412 15.47 22.03 -24.08
N ASP A 413 15.28 23.02 -23.22
CA ASP A 413 16.42 23.77 -22.68
C ASP A 413 17.15 22.92 -21.62
N SER A 414 18.27 22.32 -22.02
CA SER A 414 19.07 21.43 -21.16
C SER A 414 19.59 22.08 -19.87
N SER A 415 19.58 23.41 -19.77
CA SER A 415 19.99 24.12 -18.55
C SER A 415 19.02 23.90 -17.39
N TYR A 416 17.74 23.59 -17.67
CA TYR A 416 16.71 23.37 -16.65
C TYR A 416 16.83 22.02 -15.95
N PHE A 417 17.23 20.96 -16.67
CA PHE A 417 17.21 19.59 -16.15
C PHE A 417 18.57 19.15 -15.59
N TYR A 418 18.56 18.34 -14.53
CA TYR A 418 19.75 17.72 -13.96
C TYR A 418 20.28 16.63 -14.90
N PRO A 419 21.55 16.70 -15.32
CA PRO A 419 22.10 15.77 -16.32
C PRO A 419 22.15 14.31 -15.88
N ASP A 420 22.14 14.07 -14.57
CA ASP A 420 22.28 12.80 -13.88
C ASP A 420 20.93 12.18 -13.46
N LYS A 421 19.80 12.82 -13.78
CA LYS A 421 18.46 12.33 -13.46
C LYS A 421 17.64 12.09 -14.72
N SER A 422 16.75 11.11 -14.66
CA SER A 422 15.80 10.82 -15.74
C SER A 422 14.78 11.94 -15.87
N ILE A 423 14.35 12.23 -17.10
CA ILE A 423 13.26 13.18 -17.40
C ILE A 423 12.02 12.36 -17.73
N HIS A 424 10.92 12.68 -17.07
CA HIS A 424 9.60 12.10 -17.34
C HIS A 424 8.81 13.03 -18.24
N VAL A 425 8.01 12.50 -19.17
CA VAL A 425 7.28 13.31 -20.15
C VAL A 425 5.80 12.90 -20.23
N GLN A 426 4.89 13.78 -19.78
CA GLN A 426 3.45 13.64 -20.01
C GLN A 426 3.05 14.28 -21.33
N VAL A 427 2.18 13.62 -22.10
CA VAL A 427 1.69 14.10 -23.40
C VAL A 427 0.18 13.93 -23.53
N THR A 428 -0.47 14.80 -24.28
CA THR A 428 -1.89 14.67 -24.65
C THR A 428 -2.10 15.16 -26.07
N VAL A 429 -2.86 14.38 -26.86
CA VAL A 429 -3.24 14.78 -28.21
C VAL A 429 -4.28 15.89 -28.16
N ASN A 430 -4.02 16.93 -28.94
CA ASN A 430 -4.84 18.12 -29.02
C ASN A 430 -5.08 18.53 -30.47
N HIS A 431 -6.34 18.65 -30.87
CA HIS A 431 -6.77 19.13 -32.18
C HIS A 431 -7.11 20.64 -32.21
N ALA A 432 -6.30 21.46 -31.55
CA ALA A 432 -6.52 22.91 -31.43
C ALA A 432 -6.09 23.71 -32.66
N ASN A 433 -6.64 23.46 -33.86
CA ASN A 433 -6.66 24.45 -34.95
C ASN A 433 -7.52 24.11 -36.18
N TYR A 434 -8.58 23.31 -36.04
CA TYR A 434 -9.43 22.98 -37.19
C TYR A 434 -10.60 23.93 -37.29
N SER A 435 -10.85 24.43 -38.51
CA SER A 435 -11.78 25.50 -38.85
C SER A 435 -13.25 25.25 -38.47
N ASP A 436 -13.57 24.06 -37.97
CA ASP A 436 -14.91 23.64 -37.60
C ASP A 436 -14.95 23.05 -36.17
N PRO A 437 -15.39 23.82 -35.16
CA PRO A 437 -15.55 23.32 -33.78
C PRO A 437 -16.71 22.32 -33.64
N THR A 438 -17.47 22.07 -34.70
CA THR A 438 -18.51 21.03 -34.75
C THR A 438 -17.99 19.69 -35.26
N PHE A 439 -16.74 19.65 -35.75
CA PHE A 439 -16.09 18.45 -36.23
C PHE A 439 -15.31 17.75 -35.12
N VAL A 440 -15.53 16.44 -34.94
CA VAL A 440 -14.78 15.58 -34.00
C VAL A 440 -13.84 14.69 -34.81
N HIS A 441 -12.54 14.73 -34.49
CA HIS A 441 -11.51 13.96 -35.17
C HIS A 441 -11.56 12.47 -34.79
N ASP A 442 -10.80 11.64 -35.49
CA ASP A 442 -10.59 10.26 -35.08
C ASP A 442 -9.73 10.22 -33.81
N ALA A 443 -9.96 9.22 -32.97
CA ALA A 443 -9.14 8.98 -31.79
C ALA A 443 -7.67 8.82 -32.20
N MET A 444 -6.75 9.34 -31.40
CA MET A 444 -5.32 9.24 -31.63
C MET A 444 -4.64 8.76 -30.35
N VAL A 445 -3.52 8.06 -30.52
CA VAL A 445 -2.64 7.69 -29.40
C VAL A 445 -1.28 8.33 -29.60
N ALA A 446 -0.73 8.83 -28.50
CA ALA A 446 0.58 9.45 -28.46
C ALA A 446 1.50 8.67 -27.52
N TRP A 447 2.79 8.66 -27.86
CA TRP A 447 3.85 8.16 -27.00
C TRP A 447 5.11 9.00 -27.21
N VAL A 448 6.05 8.84 -26.28
CA VAL A 448 7.34 9.51 -26.30
C VAL A 448 8.44 8.48 -26.58
N GLU A 449 9.50 8.89 -27.24
CA GLU A 449 10.69 8.08 -27.49
C GLU A 449 11.94 8.92 -27.21
N ASN A 450 13.04 8.25 -26.89
CA ASN A 450 14.39 8.83 -26.98
C ASN A 450 14.54 10.11 -26.14
N VAL A 451 14.06 10.07 -24.89
CA VAL A 451 14.13 11.19 -23.95
C VAL A 451 15.60 11.45 -23.58
N ARG A 452 16.06 12.66 -23.89
CA ARG A 452 17.39 13.18 -23.59
C ARG A 452 17.28 14.49 -22.83
N ASN A 453 18.41 14.95 -22.29
CA ASN A 453 18.49 16.20 -21.54
C ASN A 453 18.18 17.46 -22.37
N ASP A 454 18.27 17.38 -23.71
CA ASP A 454 18.08 18.49 -24.64
C ASP A 454 16.89 18.32 -25.60
N SER A 455 16.23 17.15 -25.58
CA SER A 455 15.16 16.84 -26.52
C SER A 455 14.46 15.52 -26.19
N PHE A 456 13.24 15.35 -26.71
CA PHE A 456 12.56 14.06 -26.78
C PHE A 456 11.86 13.94 -28.13
N THR A 457 11.57 12.72 -28.57
CA THR A 457 10.77 12.49 -29.78
C THR A 457 9.32 12.23 -29.37
N VAL A 458 8.37 12.98 -29.92
CA VAL A 458 6.94 12.71 -29.73
C VAL A 458 6.37 12.04 -30.97
N CYS A 459 5.62 10.96 -30.77
CA CYS A 459 5.01 10.18 -31.83
C CYS A 459 3.50 10.12 -31.66
N VAL A 460 2.77 10.16 -32.78
CA VAL A 460 1.31 10.04 -32.82
C VAL A 460 0.89 9.08 -33.94
N THR A 461 -0.14 8.28 -33.66
CA THR A 461 -0.86 7.53 -34.69
C THR A 461 -2.37 7.64 -34.53
N GLN A 462 -3.09 7.58 -35.64
CA GLN A 462 -4.54 7.64 -35.69
C GLN A 462 -5.14 6.24 -35.46
N ALA A 463 -6.04 6.13 -34.49
CA ALA A 463 -6.76 4.90 -34.15
C ALA A 463 -8.04 4.77 -35.02
N GLY A 464 -7.99 4.00 -36.11
CA GLY A 464 -9.15 3.79 -36.97
C GLY A 464 -8.85 3.28 -38.39
N ARG A 465 -9.85 3.26 -39.28
CA ARG A 465 -9.75 2.81 -40.69
C ARG A 465 -9.40 3.93 -41.70
N ASN A 466 -8.99 5.12 -41.24
CA ASN A 466 -8.60 6.30 -42.07
C ASN A 466 -9.49 6.57 -43.30
N GLU A 467 -10.81 6.59 -43.12
CA GLU A 467 -11.75 6.86 -44.20
C GLU A 467 -11.94 8.37 -44.48
N ARG A 468 -11.33 9.27 -43.69
CA ARG A 468 -11.49 10.74 -43.80
C ARG A 468 -10.15 11.46 -43.99
N GLN A 469 -10.06 12.33 -45.01
CA GLN A 469 -8.89 13.17 -45.25
C GLN A 469 -8.90 14.39 -44.32
N THR A 470 -7.91 14.48 -43.45
CA THR A 470 -7.55 15.70 -42.70
C THR A 470 -6.53 16.50 -43.51
N GLY A 471 -6.44 17.83 -43.33
CA GLY A 471 -5.58 18.71 -44.13
C GLY A 471 -4.07 18.53 -43.93
N SER A 472 -3.30 19.62 -44.12
CA SER A 472 -1.82 19.62 -44.09
C SER A 472 -1.20 19.52 -42.68
N SER A 473 -1.96 19.73 -41.62
CA SER A 473 -1.60 19.40 -40.24
C SER A 473 -2.81 18.67 -39.63
N PHE A 474 -2.60 17.64 -38.82
CA PHE A 474 -3.68 16.76 -38.34
C PHE A 474 -3.83 16.71 -36.80
N ALA A 475 -2.80 17.05 -36.02
CA ALA A 475 -2.84 17.13 -34.56
C ALA A 475 -1.70 18.00 -34.00
N SER A 476 -1.88 18.46 -32.76
CA SER A 476 -0.84 19.03 -31.91
C SER A 476 -0.71 18.20 -30.62
N ILE A 477 0.42 18.30 -29.94
CA ILE A 477 0.66 17.64 -28.66
C ILE A 477 0.95 18.67 -27.59
N ASP A 478 0.13 18.65 -26.54
CA ASP A 478 0.40 19.37 -25.30
C ASP A 478 1.29 18.46 -24.44
N TRP A 479 2.40 19.00 -23.91
CA TRP A 479 3.39 18.21 -23.19
C TRP A 479 3.92 18.91 -21.93
N LEU A 480 4.34 18.09 -20.96
CA LEU A 480 5.04 18.48 -19.74
C LEU A 480 6.22 17.53 -19.52
N ALA A 481 7.44 18.06 -19.55
CA ALA A 481 8.67 17.36 -19.20
C ALA A 481 9.12 17.78 -17.79
N TYR A 482 9.45 16.83 -16.91
CA TYR A 482 9.76 17.12 -15.50
C TYR A 482 10.71 16.09 -14.88
N GLN A 483 11.32 16.45 -13.73
CA GLN A 483 12.14 15.55 -12.93
C GLN A 483 11.67 15.52 -11.47
N GLY A 484 11.60 14.32 -10.88
CA GLY A 484 11.07 14.12 -9.54
C GLY A 484 9.56 14.36 -9.45
N ALA A 485 9.06 14.73 -8.27
CA ALA A 485 7.64 14.97 -8.00
C ALA A 485 7.41 16.40 -7.50
N PRO A 486 6.33 17.09 -7.93
CA PRO A 486 5.98 18.39 -7.39
C PRO A 486 5.52 18.26 -5.94
N GLU A 487 5.67 19.31 -5.14
CA GLU A 487 5.22 19.30 -3.74
C GLU A 487 3.71 19.04 -3.65
N GLY A 488 3.31 18.03 -2.88
CA GLY A 488 1.92 17.54 -2.79
C GLY A 488 1.57 16.45 -3.80
N GLY A 489 2.39 16.25 -4.84
CA GLY A 489 2.30 15.13 -5.77
C GLY A 489 3.22 13.96 -5.41
N VAL A 490 3.10 12.91 -6.22
CA VAL A 490 4.00 11.75 -6.33
C VAL A 490 4.13 11.43 -7.80
N SER A 491 5.30 11.04 -8.27
CA SER A 491 5.53 10.62 -9.66
C SER A 491 6.39 9.36 -9.68
N GLY A 492 6.45 8.72 -10.84
CA GLY A 492 7.36 7.63 -11.06
C GLY A 492 7.25 7.04 -12.45
N GLY A 493 8.15 6.11 -12.71
CA GLY A 493 8.18 5.29 -13.91
C GLY A 493 7.82 3.84 -13.61
N MET A 494 7.29 3.10 -14.57
CA MET A 494 7.19 1.64 -14.48
C MET A 494 7.27 0.93 -15.82
N ASP A 495 7.97 -0.20 -15.84
CA ASP A 495 8.01 -1.05 -17.02
C ASP A 495 6.77 -1.95 -17.10
N MET A 496 6.17 -1.96 -18.29
CA MET A 496 5.14 -2.91 -18.62
C MET A 496 5.75 -4.25 -19.02
N PRO A 497 5.16 -5.39 -18.60
CA PRO A 497 5.70 -6.70 -18.92
C PRO A 497 5.61 -6.92 -20.43
N THR A 498 6.50 -7.73 -21.00
CA THR A 498 6.35 -8.14 -22.41
C THR A 498 4.97 -8.78 -22.64
N TRP A 499 4.20 -8.27 -23.59
CA TRP A 499 2.91 -8.86 -23.98
C TRP A 499 2.82 -9.05 -25.49
N TRP A 500 1.92 -9.92 -25.93
CA TRP A 500 1.78 -10.32 -27.33
C TRP A 500 0.51 -9.77 -27.99
N THR A 501 -0.60 -9.74 -27.27
CA THR A 501 -1.88 -9.17 -27.72
C THR A 501 -2.79 -8.96 -26.52
N GLY A 502 -3.88 -8.22 -26.70
CA GLY A 502 -4.85 -7.94 -25.66
C GLY A 502 -4.39 -6.83 -24.70
N THR A 503 -4.99 -6.81 -23.52
CA THR A 503 -4.71 -5.79 -22.50
C THR A 503 -3.69 -6.31 -21.49
N SER A 504 -2.68 -5.48 -21.20
CA SER A 504 -1.75 -5.68 -20.09
C SER A 504 -1.97 -4.61 -19.04
N CYS A 505 -2.00 -4.99 -17.76
CA CYS A 505 -2.19 -4.04 -16.67
C CYS A 505 -1.20 -4.27 -15.54
N ARG A 506 -0.74 -3.20 -14.90
CA ARG A 506 0.04 -3.28 -13.66
C ARG A 506 -0.42 -2.29 -12.61
N THR A 507 -0.35 -2.72 -11.35
CA THR A 507 -0.71 -1.90 -10.20
C THR A 507 0.45 -1.03 -9.74
N VAL A 508 0.17 0.23 -9.49
CA VAL A 508 1.03 1.20 -8.81
C VAL A 508 0.52 1.39 -7.38
N SER A 509 1.43 1.30 -6.40
CA SER A 509 1.13 1.54 -4.99
C SER A 509 1.54 2.95 -4.59
N LEU A 510 0.63 3.70 -3.98
CA LEU A 510 0.84 5.06 -3.49
C LEU A 510 1.25 5.08 -2.01
N PRO A 511 1.99 6.11 -1.55
CA PRO A 511 2.42 6.19 -0.15
C PRO A 511 1.24 6.26 0.83
N ALA A 512 1.25 5.41 1.86
CA ALA A 512 0.17 5.33 2.84
C ALA A 512 -0.06 6.68 3.55
N GLY A 513 -1.29 7.17 3.54
CA GLY A 513 -1.69 8.42 4.18
C GLY A 513 -1.31 9.70 3.42
N LYS A 514 -0.72 9.59 2.21
CA LYS A 514 -0.38 10.76 1.36
C LYS A 514 -1.64 11.47 0.85
N PHE A 515 -2.61 10.71 0.36
CA PHE A 515 -3.85 11.23 -0.22
C PHE A 515 -5.04 10.98 0.70
N LYS A 516 -5.89 12.00 0.85
CA LYS A 516 -7.14 11.90 1.61
C LYS A 516 -8.24 11.28 0.75
N THR A 517 -8.24 11.60 -0.55
CA THR A 517 -9.16 11.05 -1.55
C THR A 517 -8.41 10.31 -2.66
N ALA A 518 -9.13 9.73 -3.62
CA ALA A 518 -8.51 9.26 -4.85
C ALA A 518 -7.83 10.46 -5.57
N PRO A 519 -6.52 10.37 -5.90
CA PRO A 519 -5.82 11.46 -6.56
C PRO A 519 -6.20 11.56 -8.04
N THR A 520 -5.93 12.72 -8.64
CA THR A 520 -5.80 12.85 -10.11
C THR A 520 -4.53 12.14 -10.54
N VAL A 521 -4.59 11.36 -11.61
CA VAL A 521 -3.43 10.61 -12.12
C VAL A 521 -3.29 10.90 -13.61
N LEU A 522 -2.09 11.31 -14.01
CA LEU A 522 -1.67 11.47 -15.40
C LEU A 522 -0.72 10.32 -15.77
N VAL A 523 -0.83 9.82 -17.00
CA VAL A 523 0.03 8.75 -17.51
C VAL A 523 0.32 8.93 -19.00
N SER A 524 1.55 8.61 -19.38
CA SER A 524 2.04 8.56 -20.76
C SER A 524 2.97 7.35 -20.95
N ALA A 525 3.07 6.86 -22.18
CA ALA A 525 4.05 5.83 -22.52
C ALA A 525 5.32 6.42 -23.11
N GLU A 526 6.45 5.83 -22.73
CA GLU A 526 7.74 5.98 -23.35
C GLU A 526 8.16 4.64 -23.98
N HIS A 527 8.59 4.66 -25.25
CA HIS A 527 9.12 3.49 -25.93
C HIS A 527 10.64 3.59 -26.10
N GLU A 528 11.34 2.48 -25.82
CA GLU A 528 12.80 2.40 -25.95
C GLU A 528 13.30 2.34 -27.41
N LYS A 529 12.42 2.00 -28.38
CA LYS A 529 12.79 1.80 -29.78
C LYS A 529 12.15 2.82 -30.70
N ARG A 530 12.98 3.45 -31.54
CA ARG A 530 12.54 4.55 -32.40
C ARG A 530 11.61 4.11 -33.53
N GLY A 531 10.42 4.71 -33.61
CA GLY A 531 9.57 4.74 -34.80
C GLY A 531 9.02 3.39 -35.26
N ILE A 532 8.92 2.40 -34.37
CA ILE A 532 8.34 1.09 -34.70
C ILE A 532 6.83 1.14 -34.42
N LYS A 533 6.03 1.01 -35.49
CA LYS A 533 4.55 1.02 -35.46
C LYS A 533 3.94 0.01 -34.49
N HIS A 534 4.66 -1.09 -34.26
CA HIS A 534 4.25 -2.19 -33.40
C HIS A 534 3.97 -1.76 -31.96
N ASP A 535 4.45 -0.62 -31.48
CA ASP A 535 4.30 -0.25 -30.06
C ASP A 535 3.13 0.73 -29.78
N ALA A 536 2.43 1.20 -30.82
CA ALA A 536 1.28 2.10 -30.64
C ALA A 536 0.13 1.43 -29.88
N SER A 537 -0.30 2.07 -28.80
CA SER A 537 -1.22 1.47 -27.84
C SER A 537 -2.09 2.50 -27.14
N THR A 538 -3.30 2.10 -26.77
CA THR A 538 -4.17 2.89 -25.88
C THR A 538 -3.74 2.70 -24.44
N ILE A 539 -3.77 3.76 -23.64
CA ILE A 539 -3.40 3.74 -22.23
C ILE A 539 -4.53 4.36 -21.41
N TRP A 540 -4.89 3.70 -20.31
CA TRP A 540 -5.85 4.22 -19.36
C TRP A 540 -5.56 3.70 -17.96
N ILE A 541 -6.27 4.29 -17.00
CA ILE A 541 -6.11 4.01 -15.58
C ILE A 541 -7.32 3.25 -15.08
N GLU A 542 -7.11 2.26 -14.23
CA GLU A 542 -8.14 1.42 -13.63
C GLU A 542 -8.11 1.54 -12.10
N ASP A 543 -9.30 1.58 -11.50
CA ASP A 543 -9.53 1.42 -10.06
C ASP A 543 -8.67 2.36 -9.19
N VAL A 544 -8.71 3.66 -9.48
CA VAL A 544 -7.97 4.67 -8.71
C VAL A 544 -8.50 4.77 -7.28
N SER A 545 -7.62 4.57 -6.32
CA SER A 545 -7.87 4.72 -4.88
C SER A 545 -6.81 5.61 -4.23
N LYS A 546 -7.02 5.96 -2.95
CA LYS A 546 -6.04 6.72 -2.15
C LYS A 546 -4.71 5.97 -1.89
N THR A 547 -4.66 4.66 -2.16
CA THR A 547 -3.49 3.79 -1.88
C THR A 547 -2.90 3.14 -3.13
N SER A 548 -3.63 3.10 -4.24
CA SER A 548 -3.17 2.43 -5.46
C SER A 548 -4.05 2.75 -6.66
N PHE A 549 -3.51 2.53 -7.85
CA PHE A 549 -4.24 2.49 -9.11
C PHE A 549 -3.59 1.46 -10.05
N ARG A 550 -4.24 1.13 -11.16
CA ARG A 550 -3.67 0.24 -12.19
C ARG A 550 -3.50 1.02 -13.49
N ILE A 551 -2.34 0.89 -14.12
CA ILE A 551 -2.11 1.37 -15.49
C ILE A 551 -2.36 0.20 -16.43
N CYS A 552 -3.24 0.40 -17.41
CA CYS A 552 -3.59 -0.58 -18.42
C CYS A 552 -3.21 -0.06 -19.81
N ILE A 553 -2.69 -0.97 -20.63
CA ILE A 553 -2.28 -0.71 -22.00
C ILE A 553 -2.83 -1.79 -22.92
N ARG A 554 -3.23 -1.40 -24.13
CA ARG A 554 -3.70 -2.32 -25.17
C ARG A 554 -3.23 -1.90 -26.56
N GLU A 555 -2.75 -2.87 -27.31
CA GLU A 555 -2.34 -2.75 -28.72
C GLU A 555 -3.50 -2.26 -29.60
N LEU A 556 -3.21 -1.33 -30.53
CA LEU A 556 -4.20 -0.84 -31.51
C LEU A 556 -4.40 -1.80 -32.71
N GLN A 557 -3.39 -2.59 -33.08
CA GLN A 557 -3.43 -3.52 -34.20
C GLN A 557 -3.20 -4.95 -33.70
N ASN A 558 -4.27 -5.70 -33.39
CA ASN A 558 -4.12 -7.09 -32.94
C ASN A 558 -3.18 -7.89 -33.88
N PHE A 559 -2.16 -8.54 -33.29
CA PHE A 559 -1.23 -9.50 -33.93
C PHE A 559 -0.01 -8.91 -34.65
N ASP A 560 0.50 -7.75 -34.25
CA ASP A 560 1.65 -7.13 -34.94
C ASP A 560 3.01 -7.42 -34.27
N GLY A 561 3.05 -8.15 -33.14
CA GLY A 561 4.28 -8.69 -32.57
C GLY A 561 4.30 -8.72 -31.04
N ALA A 562 5.47 -9.00 -30.45
CA ALA A 562 5.65 -8.89 -29.00
C ALA A 562 6.08 -7.46 -28.63
N HIS A 563 5.26 -6.76 -27.85
CA HIS A 563 5.58 -5.47 -27.27
C HIS A 563 6.63 -5.63 -26.17
N LYS A 564 7.73 -4.89 -26.26
CA LYS A 564 8.87 -4.97 -25.33
C LYS A 564 9.51 -3.59 -25.16
N GLY A 565 9.92 -3.26 -23.93
CA GLY A 565 10.60 -1.98 -23.66
C GLY A 565 9.63 -0.80 -23.70
N ILE A 566 8.45 -0.98 -23.12
CA ILE A 566 7.45 0.08 -22.94
C ILE A 566 7.48 0.49 -21.47
N HIS A 567 7.91 1.71 -21.25
CA HIS A 567 7.98 2.38 -19.97
C HIS A 567 6.75 3.30 -19.81
N MET A 568 6.26 3.44 -18.59
CA MET A 568 5.11 4.29 -18.26
C MET A 568 5.52 5.35 -17.28
N ASP A 569 5.42 6.60 -17.68
CA ASP A 569 5.58 7.76 -16.80
C ASP A 569 4.24 8.13 -16.20
N TRP A 570 4.18 8.28 -14.89
CA TRP A 570 2.95 8.69 -14.20
C TRP A 570 3.19 9.77 -13.15
N MET A 571 2.14 10.57 -12.90
CA MET A 571 2.09 11.57 -11.84
C MET A 571 0.72 11.51 -11.15
N ALA A 572 0.71 11.39 -9.83
CA ALA A 572 -0.48 11.37 -9.00
C ALA A 572 -0.51 12.54 -8.02
N PHE A 573 -1.62 13.28 -7.96
CA PHE A 573 -1.77 14.42 -7.05
C PHE A 573 -3.23 14.68 -6.64
N GLU A 574 -3.43 15.15 -5.40
CA GLU A 574 -4.74 15.66 -4.93
C GLU A 574 -4.75 17.19 -4.96
N VAL A 575 -3.71 17.80 -4.41
CA VAL A 575 -3.44 19.25 -4.46
C VAL A 575 -1.92 19.41 -4.56
N ILE A 576 -1.44 20.24 -5.48
CA ILE A 576 -0.02 20.60 -5.58
C ILE A 576 0.20 21.99 -5.01
N TYR A 577 1.30 22.17 -4.27
CA TYR A 577 1.67 23.48 -3.74
C TYR A 577 2.13 24.42 -4.87
N ARG A 578 1.31 25.46 -5.13
CA ARG A 578 1.53 26.62 -6.02
C ARG A 578 1.78 26.24 -7.51
N PRO A 579 1.00 26.80 -8.44
CA PRO A 579 0.25 25.96 -9.36
C PRO A 579 1.06 25.57 -10.60
N LEU A 580 1.74 24.43 -10.54
CA LEU A 580 2.10 23.68 -11.77
C LEU A 580 0.84 23.45 -12.62
N PHE A 581 -0.26 23.06 -11.96
CA PHE A 581 -1.60 23.03 -12.54
C PHE A 581 -2.46 24.11 -11.89
N ARG A 582 -3.02 25.01 -12.69
CA ARG A 582 -3.86 26.10 -12.20
C ARG A 582 -5.29 25.65 -11.92
N GLU A 583 -5.75 24.62 -12.61
CA GLU A 583 -7.00 23.92 -12.34
C GLU A 583 -6.86 22.46 -12.81
N HIS A 584 -7.57 21.56 -12.16
CA HIS A 584 -7.69 20.15 -12.54
C HIS A 584 -9.09 19.66 -12.17
N GLY A 585 -9.54 18.58 -12.82
CA GLY A 585 -10.87 18.04 -12.59
C GLY A 585 -11.08 16.69 -13.27
N ALA A 586 -12.30 16.18 -13.19
CA ALA A 586 -12.70 14.95 -13.86
C ALA A 586 -14.08 15.13 -14.50
N LEU A 587 -14.20 14.69 -15.76
CA LEU A 587 -15.46 14.58 -16.47
C LEU A 587 -15.99 13.17 -16.37
N TYR A 588 -17.25 13.01 -15.97
CA TYR A 588 -17.89 11.70 -15.92
C TYR A 588 -18.68 11.43 -17.20
N PHE A 589 -18.34 10.33 -17.87
CA PHE A 589 -19.00 9.84 -19.07
C PHE A 589 -19.84 8.59 -18.70
N PRO A 590 -21.18 8.70 -18.63
CA PRO A 590 -22.02 7.57 -18.21
C PRO A 590 -22.07 6.45 -19.25
N ASN A 591 -21.71 6.74 -20.52
CA ASN A 591 -21.63 5.79 -21.63
C ASN A 591 -22.88 4.91 -21.86
N SER A 592 -24.04 5.33 -21.34
CA SER A 592 -25.31 4.59 -21.37
C SER A 592 -25.98 4.47 -22.74
N LYS A 593 -25.45 5.14 -23.77
CA LYS A 593 -26.00 5.18 -25.13
C LYS A 593 -24.90 4.98 -26.16
N ARG A 594 -25.25 4.43 -27.32
CA ARG A 594 -24.30 4.33 -28.44
C ARG A 594 -23.92 5.73 -28.95
N PRO A 595 -22.63 6.05 -29.14
CA PRO A 595 -22.21 7.36 -29.64
C PRO A 595 -22.67 7.54 -31.09
N THR A 596 -23.01 8.77 -31.48
CA THR A 596 -23.59 9.05 -32.80
C THR A 596 -22.51 9.26 -33.86
N LYS A 597 -22.91 9.17 -35.13
CA LYS A 597 -22.03 9.48 -36.27
C LYS A 597 -21.55 10.94 -36.27
N ASP A 598 -22.35 11.85 -35.71
CA ASP A 598 -22.05 13.29 -35.66
C ASP A 598 -20.83 13.59 -34.76
N PHE A 599 -20.66 12.82 -33.68
CA PHE A 599 -19.46 12.86 -32.82
C PHE A 599 -18.42 11.81 -33.21
N ASN A 600 -18.42 11.36 -34.47
CA ASN A 600 -17.50 10.34 -34.99
C ASN A 600 -17.42 9.05 -34.13
N TYR A 601 -18.55 8.65 -33.56
CA TYR A 601 -18.68 7.52 -32.64
C TYR A 601 -17.78 7.65 -31.38
N ALA A 602 -17.54 8.87 -30.93
CA ALA A 602 -16.91 9.19 -29.64
C ALA A 602 -17.95 9.83 -28.68
N PHE A 603 -17.64 9.81 -27.39
CA PHE A 603 -18.35 10.60 -26.38
C PHE A 603 -17.55 11.86 -26.11
N CYS A 604 -18.17 13.03 -26.19
CA CYS A 604 -17.49 14.29 -25.99
C CYS A 604 -18.29 15.23 -25.10
N GLU A 605 -17.61 15.97 -24.23
CA GLU A 605 -18.20 16.96 -23.33
C GLU A 605 -17.36 18.24 -23.34
N ASP A 606 -18.04 19.40 -23.31
CA ASP A 606 -17.40 20.72 -23.30
C ASP A 606 -17.10 21.15 -21.87
N ILE A 607 -15.85 21.57 -21.62
CA ILE A 607 -15.39 22.12 -20.34
C ILE A 607 -15.20 23.62 -20.48
N LYS A 608 -15.71 24.36 -19.51
CA LYS A 608 -15.36 25.77 -19.30
C LYS A 608 -14.33 25.86 -18.19
N PHE A 609 -13.25 26.58 -18.46
CA PHE A 609 -12.27 26.91 -17.43
C PHE A 609 -12.91 27.75 -16.33
N ALA A 610 -12.42 27.59 -15.11
CA ALA A 610 -12.89 28.36 -13.97
C ALA A 610 -12.61 29.87 -14.11
N ARG A 611 -11.70 30.24 -15.02
CA ARG A 611 -11.28 31.62 -15.33
C ARG A 611 -10.95 31.78 -16.80
N TYR A 612 -10.84 33.03 -17.22
CA TYR A 612 -10.29 33.42 -18.51
C TYR A 612 -8.75 33.41 -18.45
N TYR A 613 -8.10 32.80 -19.44
CA TYR A 613 -6.65 32.87 -19.61
C TYR A 613 -6.27 33.90 -20.68
N ASN A 614 -5.12 34.55 -20.51
CA ASN A 614 -4.63 35.51 -21.51
C ASN A 614 -4.21 34.81 -22.81
N ASP A 615 -3.55 33.66 -22.66
CA ASP A 615 -3.12 32.79 -23.74
C ASP A 615 -3.79 31.42 -23.61
N THR A 616 -3.87 30.68 -24.71
CA THR A 616 -4.46 29.33 -24.72
C THR A 616 -3.58 28.38 -23.90
N PRO A 617 -4.05 27.83 -22.77
CA PRO A 617 -3.23 26.97 -21.92
C PRO A 617 -3.01 25.59 -22.56
N GLU A 618 -2.03 24.85 -22.06
CA GLU A 618 -1.89 23.43 -22.31
C GLU A 618 -2.84 22.61 -21.43
N VAL A 619 -3.35 21.50 -21.98
CA VAL A 619 -4.26 20.58 -21.31
C VAL A 619 -3.71 19.17 -21.38
N LEU A 620 -3.51 18.55 -20.22
CA LEU A 620 -3.19 17.13 -20.09
C LEU A 620 -4.43 16.35 -19.69
N LEU A 621 -4.65 15.20 -20.35
CA LEU A 621 -5.79 14.32 -20.13
C LEU A 621 -5.35 12.91 -19.75
N SER A 622 -6.13 12.25 -18.90
CA SER A 622 -6.00 10.82 -18.65
C SER A 622 -7.34 10.17 -18.36
N ALA A 623 -7.62 9.06 -19.04
CA ALA A 623 -8.84 8.29 -18.87
C ALA A 623 -8.76 7.35 -17.66
N ASN A 624 -9.83 7.31 -16.87
CA ASN A 624 -9.98 6.52 -15.65
C ASN A 624 -11.27 5.70 -15.69
N HIS A 625 -11.13 4.38 -15.58
CA HIS A 625 -12.21 3.40 -15.56
C HIS A 625 -12.18 2.62 -14.22
N SER A 626 -13.29 1.94 -13.89
CA SER A 626 -13.34 1.07 -12.71
C SER A 626 -14.00 -0.25 -13.05
N THR A 627 -13.47 -1.33 -12.49
CA THR A 627 -13.96 -2.70 -12.65
C THR A 627 -15.14 -3.02 -11.72
N GLY A 628 -15.47 -2.14 -10.77
CA GLY A 628 -16.59 -2.30 -9.85
C GLY A 628 -17.96 -2.04 -10.48
N GLY A 629 -19.04 -2.45 -9.79
CA GLY A 629 -20.40 -2.03 -10.16
C GLY A 629 -21.00 -2.68 -11.41
N GLY A 630 -20.44 -3.80 -11.88
CA GLY A 630 -20.91 -4.51 -13.08
C GLY A 630 -20.29 -4.01 -14.39
N ASN A 631 -19.23 -3.21 -14.30
CA ASN A 631 -18.38 -2.84 -15.43
C ASN A 631 -17.54 -4.04 -15.92
N LEU A 632 -17.05 -3.98 -17.16
CA LEU A 632 -16.22 -5.01 -17.77
C LEU A 632 -14.81 -5.00 -17.16
N ASP A 633 -14.19 -6.19 -17.13
CA ASP A 633 -12.78 -6.29 -16.80
C ASP A 633 -11.92 -5.55 -17.85
N PRO A 634 -10.74 -5.02 -17.48
CA PRO A 634 -9.90 -4.24 -18.39
C PRO A 634 -9.43 -5.04 -19.61
N LEU A 635 -9.45 -6.38 -19.52
CA LEU A 635 -9.17 -7.29 -20.64
C LEU A 635 -10.06 -7.04 -21.87
N TYR A 636 -11.27 -6.55 -21.65
CA TYR A 636 -12.28 -6.30 -22.67
C TYR A 636 -12.35 -4.82 -23.10
N ASN A 637 -11.58 -3.94 -22.44
CA ASN A 637 -11.62 -2.50 -22.68
C ASN A 637 -10.39 -2.02 -23.46
N SER A 638 -10.53 -0.84 -24.06
CA SER A 638 -9.46 -0.07 -24.72
C SER A 638 -9.96 1.35 -24.82
N ILE A 639 -9.31 2.27 -24.13
CA ILE A 639 -9.82 3.64 -23.97
C ILE A 639 -8.78 4.62 -24.50
N SER A 640 -9.20 5.51 -25.39
CA SER A 640 -8.41 6.64 -25.87
C SER A 640 -9.15 7.94 -25.59
N SER A 641 -8.45 8.93 -25.05
CA SER A 641 -8.98 10.27 -24.75
C SER A 641 -8.10 11.34 -25.38
N TRP A 642 -8.73 12.40 -25.89
CA TRP A 642 -8.03 13.54 -26.51
C TRP A 642 -8.80 14.84 -26.32
N ALA A 643 -8.12 15.96 -26.55
CA ALA A 643 -8.70 17.29 -26.48
C ALA A 643 -9.03 17.83 -27.89
N GLU A 644 -10.18 18.49 -28.00
CA GLU A 644 -10.67 19.19 -29.18
C GLU A 644 -10.84 20.68 -28.83
N TYR A 645 -10.51 21.56 -29.78
CA TYR A 645 -10.80 23.01 -29.70
C TYR A 645 -10.39 23.69 -28.38
N VAL A 646 -9.17 23.47 -27.90
CA VAL A 646 -8.64 24.18 -26.72
C VAL A 646 -8.47 25.67 -27.06
N ASN A 647 -9.16 26.54 -26.32
CA ASN A 647 -9.04 27.99 -26.42
C ASN A 647 -8.82 28.59 -25.02
N ASN A 648 -8.87 29.92 -24.87
CA ASN A 648 -8.63 30.61 -23.61
C ASN A 648 -9.79 30.56 -22.58
N THR A 649 -10.94 29.99 -22.95
CA THR A 649 -12.14 29.86 -22.10
C THR A 649 -12.51 28.41 -21.78
N GLY A 650 -11.96 27.44 -22.51
CA GLY A 650 -12.30 26.04 -22.33
C GLY A 650 -11.79 25.14 -23.44
N PHE A 651 -12.20 23.88 -23.39
CA PHE A 651 -11.89 22.86 -24.39
C PHE A 651 -12.98 21.78 -24.39
N ARG A 652 -13.00 20.95 -25.43
CA ARG A 652 -13.84 19.74 -25.50
C ARG A 652 -12.98 18.53 -25.20
N ALA A 653 -13.38 17.71 -24.25
CA ALA A 653 -12.74 16.41 -24.01
C ALA A 653 -13.54 15.33 -24.72
N CYS A 654 -12.85 14.47 -25.47
CA CYS A 654 -13.46 13.33 -26.14
C CYS A 654 -12.84 12.02 -25.66
N VAL A 655 -13.65 10.96 -25.63
CA VAL A 655 -13.24 9.61 -25.29
C VAL A 655 -13.88 8.59 -26.23
N LYS A 656 -13.10 7.56 -26.58
CA LYS A 656 -13.54 6.44 -27.41
C LYS A 656 -13.10 5.12 -26.80
N GLU A 657 -14.03 4.16 -26.78
CA GLU A 657 -13.83 2.83 -26.20
C GLU A 657 -14.04 1.74 -27.27
N LEU A 658 -13.15 0.74 -27.33
CA LEU A 658 -13.30 -0.41 -28.25
C LEU A 658 -14.14 -1.53 -27.61
N TYR A 659 -15.46 -1.39 -27.61
CA TYR A 659 -16.37 -2.53 -27.40
C TYR A 659 -17.69 -2.36 -28.16
N ILE A 660 -18.17 -3.43 -28.82
CA ILE A 660 -19.26 -3.34 -29.81
C ILE A 660 -20.66 -3.42 -29.17
N GLN A 661 -20.79 -3.99 -27.98
CA GLN A 661 -22.10 -4.36 -27.40
C GLN A 661 -22.44 -3.72 -26.04
N LYS A 662 -21.49 -3.03 -25.40
CA LYS A 662 -21.62 -2.37 -24.09
C LYS A 662 -20.52 -1.30 -23.96
N HIS A 663 -20.85 -0.14 -23.41
CA HIS A 663 -19.86 0.87 -23.05
C HIS A 663 -19.98 1.10 -21.55
N ASP A 664 -18.86 1.05 -20.83
CA ASP A 664 -18.87 1.22 -19.39
C ASP A 664 -18.73 2.69 -19.00
N PRO A 665 -19.34 3.13 -17.89
CA PRO A 665 -19.12 4.47 -17.37
C PRO A 665 -17.66 4.67 -16.98
N LEU A 666 -17.08 5.78 -17.40
CA LEU A 666 -15.70 6.15 -17.10
C LEU A 666 -15.60 7.63 -16.79
N SER A 667 -14.41 8.07 -16.39
CA SER A 667 -14.09 9.49 -16.26
C SER A 667 -12.83 9.87 -17.00
N VAL A 668 -12.77 11.10 -17.53
CA VAL A 668 -11.53 11.69 -18.07
C VAL A 668 -11.08 12.76 -17.10
N THR A 669 -9.94 12.53 -16.47
CA THR A 669 -9.26 13.52 -15.65
C THR A 669 -8.49 14.50 -16.52
N TYR A 670 -8.46 15.77 -16.12
CA TYR A 670 -7.74 16.81 -16.84
C TYR A 670 -6.96 17.70 -15.89
N ALA A 671 -5.85 18.24 -16.39
CA ALA A 671 -5.05 19.23 -15.71
C ALA A 671 -4.66 20.35 -16.70
N VAL A 672 -4.79 21.61 -16.28
CA VAL A 672 -4.55 22.79 -17.12
C VAL A 672 -3.27 23.47 -16.66
N LEU A 673 -2.35 23.66 -17.62
CA LEU A 673 -1.06 24.32 -17.43
C LEU A 673 -1.08 25.65 -18.19
N PRO A 674 -1.33 26.78 -17.54
CA PRO A 674 -1.21 28.09 -18.18
C PRO A 674 0.20 28.66 -17.98
N ASP A 675 0.51 29.68 -18.77
CA ASP A 675 1.69 30.50 -18.52
C ASP A 675 1.52 31.31 -17.23
N ILE A 676 2.39 31.01 -16.26
CA ILE A 676 2.40 31.66 -14.94
C ILE A 676 3.10 33.01 -15.01
N CYS A 677 4.05 33.15 -15.93
CA CYS A 677 4.90 34.31 -16.13
C CYS A 677 4.69 34.91 -17.53
N GLU A 678 5.02 36.20 -17.69
CA GLU A 678 5.03 36.87 -19.00
C GLU A 678 5.98 36.18 -19.98
N ALA A 679 5.73 36.35 -21.29
CA ALA A 679 6.60 35.79 -22.33
C ALA A 679 8.08 36.15 -22.11
N GLY A 680 8.96 35.14 -22.19
CA GLY A 680 10.39 35.25 -21.91
C GLY A 680 10.78 35.03 -20.45
N TRP A 681 9.84 35.14 -19.51
CA TRP A 681 10.07 34.86 -18.09
C TRP A 681 9.76 33.41 -17.76
N SER A 682 10.43 32.87 -16.75
CA SER A 682 10.30 31.49 -16.33
C SER A 682 9.93 31.43 -14.85
N TYR A 683 8.95 30.60 -14.51
CA TYR A 683 8.49 30.44 -13.15
C TYR A 683 9.45 29.56 -12.33
N TYR A 684 9.71 29.97 -11.09
CA TYR A 684 10.34 29.14 -10.07
C TYR A 684 9.95 29.65 -8.66
N ASP A 685 9.57 28.74 -7.76
CA ASP A 685 9.25 29.02 -6.34
C ASP A 685 8.43 30.30 -6.03
N GLY A 686 7.39 30.59 -6.82
CA GLY A 686 6.53 31.77 -6.60
C GLY A 686 7.04 33.08 -7.21
N HIS A 687 8.12 33.02 -7.99
CA HIS A 687 8.74 34.16 -8.65
C HIS A 687 8.90 33.90 -10.15
N CYS A 688 8.94 34.98 -10.93
CA CYS A 688 9.24 34.94 -12.35
C CYS A 688 10.66 35.45 -12.58
N TYR A 689 11.46 34.72 -13.36
CA TYR A 689 12.85 35.03 -13.65
C TYR A 689 13.09 35.26 -15.14
N LEU A 690 13.89 36.27 -15.47
CA LEU A 690 14.33 36.58 -16.83
C LEU A 690 15.85 36.61 -16.88
N THR A 691 16.44 35.83 -17.78
CA THR A 691 17.90 35.76 -17.93
C THR A 691 18.36 36.69 -19.03
N SER A 692 19.38 37.51 -18.77
CA SER A 692 19.97 38.38 -19.78
C SER A 692 20.79 37.58 -20.80
N GLU A 693 20.61 37.84 -22.09
CA GLU A 693 21.52 37.33 -23.12
C GLU A 693 22.87 38.08 -23.11
N GLN A 694 22.84 39.39 -22.84
CA GLN A 694 24.01 40.28 -22.84
C GLN A 694 24.52 40.55 -21.43
N CYS A 695 25.84 40.71 -21.27
CA CYS A 695 26.41 41.13 -19.99
C CYS A 695 26.25 42.64 -19.75
N ALA A 696 26.22 43.04 -18.48
CA ALA A 696 26.20 44.44 -18.07
C ALA A 696 27.00 44.63 -16.77
N SER A 697 27.30 45.88 -16.41
CA SER A 697 27.73 46.22 -15.04
C SER A 697 26.58 45.98 -14.05
N TRP A 698 26.90 45.76 -12.78
CA TRP A 698 25.88 45.46 -11.76
C TRP A 698 24.81 46.56 -11.68
N THR A 699 25.23 47.83 -11.71
CA THR A 699 24.31 48.99 -11.67
C THR A 699 23.40 49.06 -12.89
N ASN A 700 23.93 48.76 -14.09
CA ASN A 700 23.13 48.73 -15.32
C ASN A 700 22.16 47.55 -15.31
N ALA A 701 22.62 46.35 -14.94
CA ALA A 701 21.79 45.17 -14.78
C ALA A 701 20.63 45.41 -13.80
N SER A 702 20.92 46.01 -12.64
CA SER A 702 19.93 46.41 -11.65
C SER A 702 18.91 47.41 -12.21
N THR A 703 19.37 48.39 -12.99
CA THR A 703 18.49 49.39 -13.63
C THR A 703 17.58 48.75 -14.69
N ILE A 704 18.11 47.82 -15.48
CA ILE A 704 17.35 47.09 -16.50
C ILE A 704 16.25 46.26 -15.84
N CYS A 705 16.56 45.49 -14.79
CA CYS A 705 15.55 44.74 -14.04
C CYS A 705 14.48 45.68 -13.48
N ARG A 706 14.86 46.81 -12.87
CA ARG A 706 13.89 47.81 -12.36
C ARG A 706 12.99 48.37 -13.46
N SER A 707 13.49 48.59 -14.67
CA SER A 707 12.66 49.07 -15.79
C SER A 707 11.58 48.06 -16.23
N MET A 708 11.74 46.78 -15.87
CA MET A 708 10.77 45.71 -16.12
C MET A 708 9.90 45.41 -14.89
N ASN A 709 9.81 46.37 -13.95
CA ASN A 709 9.12 46.20 -12.67
C ASN A 709 9.60 44.96 -11.89
N SER A 710 10.91 44.73 -11.90
CA SER A 710 11.57 43.60 -11.25
C SER A 710 12.86 44.07 -10.56
N HIS A 711 13.60 43.16 -9.94
CA HIS A 711 14.93 43.43 -9.38
C HIS A 711 15.94 42.36 -9.82
N LEU A 712 17.23 42.53 -9.50
CA LEU A 712 18.20 41.44 -9.64
C LEU A 712 17.83 40.29 -8.72
N ALA A 713 18.09 39.06 -9.15
CA ALA A 713 17.68 37.86 -8.42
C ALA A 713 18.22 37.83 -6.98
N VAL A 714 17.35 37.51 -6.04
CA VAL A 714 17.59 37.37 -4.60
C VAL A 714 17.60 35.91 -4.27
N VAL A 715 18.64 35.42 -3.58
CA VAL A 715 18.77 33.99 -3.32
C VAL A 715 18.35 33.67 -1.88
N LYS A 716 17.26 32.91 -1.75
CA LYS A 716 16.59 32.56 -0.49
C LYS A 716 16.91 31.16 0.00
N SER A 717 17.26 30.26 -0.91
CA SER A 717 17.56 28.88 -0.61
C SER A 717 18.65 28.32 -1.53
N GLN A 718 19.14 27.12 -1.24
CA GLN A 718 20.14 26.46 -2.09
C GLN A 718 19.53 26.01 -3.42
N GLU A 719 18.24 25.67 -3.43
CA GLU A 719 17.50 25.31 -4.63
C GLU A 719 17.43 26.51 -5.58
N GLU A 720 17.07 27.69 -5.07
CA GLU A 720 17.04 28.94 -5.85
C GLU A 720 18.45 29.33 -6.33
N ASN A 721 19.48 29.11 -5.51
CA ASN A 721 20.87 29.35 -5.87
C ASN A 721 21.29 28.51 -7.09
N VAL A 722 20.94 27.22 -7.08
CA VAL A 722 21.21 26.30 -8.19
C VAL A 722 20.40 26.69 -9.42
N TYR A 723 19.12 27.02 -9.25
CA TYR A 723 18.24 27.45 -10.33
C TYR A 723 18.80 28.67 -11.07
N ILE A 724 19.10 29.76 -10.36
CA ILE A 724 19.62 31.00 -10.96
C ILE A 724 20.92 30.75 -11.71
N GLN A 725 21.86 29.98 -11.15
CA GLN A 725 23.15 29.74 -11.79
C GLN A 725 23.07 28.85 -13.02
N ARG A 726 22.14 27.89 -13.04
CA ARG A 726 21.94 27.00 -14.19
C ARG A 726 21.40 27.74 -15.41
N ARG A 727 20.55 28.74 -15.21
CA ARG A 727 20.05 29.63 -16.29
C ARG A 727 21.16 30.32 -17.08
N HIS A 728 22.35 30.42 -16.49
CA HIS A 728 23.56 30.97 -17.13
C HIS A 728 24.50 29.88 -17.68
N ASN A 729 23.99 28.67 -17.93
CA ASN A 729 24.79 27.49 -18.32
C ASN A 729 25.94 27.20 -17.32
N GLY A 730 25.73 27.53 -16.04
CA GLY A 730 26.75 27.41 -15.01
C GLY A 730 27.92 28.38 -15.17
N ALA A 731 27.75 29.48 -15.91
CA ALA A 731 28.70 30.59 -15.98
C ALA A 731 28.50 31.59 -14.82
N LYS A 732 29.40 32.57 -14.75
CA LYS A 732 29.36 33.65 -13.76
C LYS A 732 28.25 34.65 -14.07
N ALA A 733 27.44 34.99 -13.07
CA ALA A 733 26.34 35.93 -13.26
C ALA A 733 26.07 36.80 -12.03
N TRP A 734 25.56 38.01 -12.24
CA TRP A 734 25.17 38.91 -11.17
C TRP A 734 23.95 38.40 -10.40
N ILE A 735 24.01 38.59 -9.08
CA ILE A 735 22.87 38.48 -8.17
C ILE A 735 22.65 39.81 -7.45
N GLY A 736 21.50 39.96 -6.80
CA GLY A 736 21.08 41.18 -6.13
C GLY A 736 21.79 41.49 -4.81
N LEU A 737 22.76 40.68 -4.38
CA LEU A 737 23.53 40.92 -3.16
C LEU A 737 24.63 41.96 -3.41
N ASN A 738 24.74 42.95 -2.53
CA ASN A 738 25.72 44.04 -2.61
C ASN A 738 25.91 44.71 -1.25
N ASP A 739 27.01 45.41 -1.01
CA ASP A 739 27.25 46.24 0.18
C ASP A 739 27.60 47.71 -0.16
N ILE A 740 27.25 48.14 -1.37
CA ILE A 740 27.45 49.51 -1.91
C ILE A 740 27.02 50.61 -0.92
N ALA A 741 25.93 50.38 -0.17
CA ALA A 741 25.40 51.37 0.77
C ALA A 741 26.21 51.46 2.08
N ASN A 742 26.75 50.34 2.56
CA ASN A 742 27.48 50.24 3.83
C ASN A 742 28.50 49.12 3.72
N GLU A 743 29.77 49.49 3.54
CA GLU A 743 30.91 48.59 3.46
C GLU A 743 30.88 47.47 4.52
N GLY A 744 31.00 46.21 4.08
CA GLY A 744 30.97 45.03 4.93
C GLY A 744 29.58 44.58 5.40
N LEU A 745 28.51 45.28 5.02
CA LEU A 745 27.12 44.94 5.33
C LEU A 745 26.33 44.64 4.06
N PHE A 746 26.47 43.42 3.55
CA PHE A 746 25.74 42.94 2.38
C PHE A 746 24.22 42.94 2.60
N ALA A 747 23.51 43.51 1.63
CA ALA A 747 22.07 43.60 1.58
C ALA A 747 21.55 43.18 0.19
N TRP A 748 20.37 42.56 0.17
CA TRP A 748 19.66 42.22 -1.05
C TRP A 748 18.93 43.45 -1.62
N VAL A 749 18.84 43.54 -2.94
CA VAL A 749 18.15 44.62 -3.68
C VAL A 749 16.66 44.77 -3.36
N ASP A 750 16.01 43.74 -2.83
CA ASP A 750 14.60 43.78 -2.40
C ASP A 750 14.42 44.30 -0.96
N GLY A 751 15.51 44.54 -0.23
CA GLY A 751 15.51 44.98 1.16
C GLY A 751 15.14 43.89 2.18
N ILE A 752 14.89 42.65 1.74
CA ILE A 752 14.54 41.55 2.64
C ILE A 752 15.80 41.04 3.34
N ARG A 753 15.74 40.97 4.67
CA ARG A 753 16.83 40.41 5.47
C ARG A 753 16.72 38.89 5.45
N ASN A 754 17.50 38.25 4.60
CA ASN A 754 17.62 36.80 4.52
C ASN A 754 18.97 36.30 5.11
N GLN A 755 18.96 35.10 5.72
CA GLN A 755 20.14 34.47 6.34
C GLN A 755 20.89 33.52 5.40
N PHE A 756 20.33 33.18 4.25
CA PHE A 756 21.00 32.29 3.30
C PHE A 756 22.23 32.96 2.69
N SER A 757 23.36 32.26 2.73
CA SER A 757 24.58 32.67 2.06
C SER A 757 25.36 31.46 1.54
N TYR A 758 26.07 31.63 0.43
CA TYR A 758 26.77 30.54 -0.23
C TYR A 758 28.13 30.97 -0.80
N TRP A 759 28.93 31.64 0.03
CA TRP A 759 30.22 32.18 -0.32
C TRP A 759 31.27 31.12 -0.66
N ALA A 760 32.19 31.46 -1.58
CA ALA A 760 33.39 30.68 -1.80
C ALA A 760 34.33 30.72 -0.59
N THR A 761 35.25 29.75 -0.53
CA THR A 761 36.25 29.70 0.54
C THR A 761 37.04 31.01 0.53
N ASN A 762 37.10 31.69 1.69
CA ASN A 762 37.73 33.01 1.88
C ASN A 762 37.02 34.19 1.20
N GLN A 763 35.72 34.07 0.87
CA GLN A 763 34.89 35.18 0.40
C GLN A 763 33.82 35.57 1.45
N PRO A 764 33.32 36.82 1.42
CA PRO A 764 33.80 37.94 0.60
C PRO A 764 35.17 38.47 1.10
N ASN A 765 36.06 38.86 0.19
CA ASN A 765 37.43 39.26 0.51
C ASN A 765 37.71 40.76 0.34
N ASN A 766 36.74 41.49 -0.20
CA ASN A 766 36.77 42.91 -0.49
C ASN A 766 38.02 43.36 -1.27
N PHE A 767 38.42 42.58 -2.28
CA PHE A 767 39.67 42.81 -2.99
C PHE A 767 39.60 44.05 -3.89
N LYS A 768 40.14 45.18 -3.41
CA LYS A 768 40.10 46.51 -4.06
C LYS A 768 38.71 47.19 -4.02
N ASN A 769 37.99 47.09 -2.90
CA ASN A 769 36.69 47.73 -2.70
C ASN A 769 35.61 47.14 -3.64
N GLN A 770 35.36 45.84 -3.47
CA GLN A 770 34.47 45.05 -4.32
C GLN A 770 33.09 44.94 -3.69
N ASP A 771 32.14 45.70 -4.21
CA ASP A 771 30.87 45.89 -3.49
C ASP A 771 29.70 45.07 -4.08
N CYS A 772 29.94 44.31 -5.15
CA CYS A 772 28.90 43.60 -5.91
C CYS A 772 29.16 42.10 -5.98
N VAL A 773 28.11 41.28 -6.02
CA VAL A 773 28.25 39.82 -5.93
C VAL A 773 27.86 39.13 -7.22
N HIS A 774 28.75 38.27 -7.71
CA HIS A 774 28.46 37.33 -8.81
C HIS A 774 28.57 35.89 -8.32
N THR A 775 27.84 35.02 -9.00
CA THR A 775 27.94 33.58 -8.83
C THR A 775 29.13 33.01 -9.58
N LEU A 776 29.68 31.88 -9.12
CA LEU A 776 30.84 31.23 -9.73
C LEU A 776 30.47 30.06 -10.65
N GLY A 777 29.22 29.61 -10.61
CA GLY A 777 28.69 28.57 -11.49
C GLY A 777 28.92 27.14 -10.99
N VAL A 778 28.47 26.18 -11.82
CA VAL A 778 28.42 24.74 -11.49
C VAL A 778 29.81 24.18 -11.14
N ARG A 779 30.87 24.60 -11.84
CA ARG A 779 32.23 24.08 -11.66
C ARG A 779 32.84 24.44 -10.30
N GLU A 780 32.37 25.52 -9.68
CA GLU A 780 32.82 26.00 -8.38
C GLU A 780 31.81 25.64 -7.27
N GLY A 781 30.94 24.65 -7.54
CA GLY A 781 29.97 24.14 -6.59
C GLY A 781 28.86 25.13 -6.25
N TYR A 782 28.48 26.01 -7.18
CA TYR A 782 27.43 27.03 -7.01
C TYR A 782 27.75 28.14 -6.00
N LYS A 783 29.02 28.42 -5.74
CA LYS A 783 29.45 29.42 -4.75
C LYS A 783 29.46 30.86 -5.27
N TRP A 784 29.59 31.83 -4.37
CA TRP A 784 29.58 33.27 -4.69
C TRP A 784 30.92 33.93 -4.41
N ASN A 785 31.11 35.10 -5.03
CA ASN A 785 32.30 35.94 -4.88
C ASN A 785 31.89 37.41 -5.00
N ASP A 786 32.49 38.28 -4.21
CA ASP A 786 32.40 39.73 -4.38
C ASP A 786 33.39 40.18 -5.48
N VAL A 787 32.99 41.14 -6.30
CA VAL A 787 33.73 41.64 -7.46
C VAL A 787 33.45 43.11 -7.71
N ASP A 788 34.29 43.72 -8.55
CA ASP A 788 34.11 45.09 -9.02
C ASP A 788 32.77 45.22 -9.76
N CYS A 789 31.91 46.10 -9.27
CA CYS A 789 30.58 46.39 -9.83
C CYS A 789 30.60 46.80 -11.32
N LEU A 790 31.74 47.28 -11.83
CA LEU A 790 31.93 47.64 -13.24
C LEU A 790 32.21 46.43 -14.15
N ALA A 791 32.43 45.24 -13.59
CA ALA A 791 32.65 44.03 -14.38
C ALA A 791 31.43 43.69 -15.25
N CYS A 792 31.66 43.04 -16.40
CA CYS A 792 30.59 42.63 -17.30
C CYS A 792 30.19 41.19 -17.01
N HIS A 793 29.02 40.99 -16.40
CA HIS A 793 28.41 39.68 -16.21
C HIS A 793 26.98 39.66 -16.74
N GLN A 794 26.55 38.50 -17.21
CA GLN A 794 25.12 38.24 -17.41
C GLN A 794 24.42 38.28 -16.05
N TYR A 795 23.10 38.40 -16.04
CA TYR A 795 22.32 38.59 -14.83
C TYR A 795 20.93 37.98 -15.00
N THR A 796 20.30 37.65 -13.88
CA THR A 796 18.91 37.23 -13.84
C THR A 796 18.10 38.29 -13.10
N CYS A 797 17.01 38.73 -13.73
CA CYS A 797 15.98 39.55 -13.10
C CYS A 797 14.93 38.66 -12.45
N GLU A 798 14.39 39.06 -11.31
CA GLU A 798 13.34 38.39 -10.55
C GLU A 798 12.22 39.39 -10.23
N LYS A 799 10.97 38.95 -10.34
CA LYS A 799 9.81 39.63 -9.75
C LYS A 799 8.92 38.62 -9.05
N GLY A 800 8.41 39.02 -7.88
CA GLY A 800 7.35 38.27 -7.21
C GLY A 800 6.06 38.32 -8.03
N MET A 801 5.26 37.26 -7.92
CA MET A 801 3.91 37.29 -8.47
C MET A 801 3.03 38.20 -7.60
N GLU A 802 2.35 39.17 -8.19
CA GLU A 802 1.21 39.81 -7.52
C GLU A 802 0.13 38.74 -7.32
N VAL A 803 -0.19 38.41 -6.07
CA VAL A 803 -1.18 37.38 -5.70
C VAL A 803 -2.59 37.90 -5.84
#